data_AF-A0A7C8TU36-F1
#
_entry.id   AF-A0A7C8TU36-F1
#
_cell.length_a   1.000
_cell.length_b   1.000
_cell.length_c   1.000
_cell.angle_alpha   90.00
_cell.angle_beta   90.00
_cell.angle_gamma   90.00
#
_symmetry.space_group_name_H-M   'P 1'
#
loop_
_entity.id
_entity.type
_entity.pdbx_description
1 polymer ?
#
loop_
_entity_poly.entity_id
_entity_poly.type
_entity_poly.pdbx_seq_one_letter_code
_entity_poly.pdbx_strand_id
1 'polypeptide(L)'
;MAGLTDEVVSKSQQTAAVVVDALVGHDAPAPEASAQIHAHFDKYASSASPEGVKLMTQVDFIEAITPPPNSVAAAYHKIPREQYGILFLVADRSQKGQITVQDYAFFENLLSKPDAEYEIAFRLFDRDGTGVVNFNDFIQLYKENKSADALPFDWNSSWASLYLGGQKARRELTYAQFSQMLRGVQGERVRQAFLHFDKKSTGHITPAEFEEIIVKTQKHKLSDHLLENLHTLCNVGLSSKISYAHVRAFQNLMKDIDLVEVIVRKAISKSKDGSITRADFINEAAQTSRWGTFTPMEADVLFHFASLDNQTGRLSIQDFAKVVDPSWKPSERLSSEKAAAAVSSGPKPLQTVLKSMYNFGLGAIAGAFGATMVYPIDLVKTRMQNQRVTVVGERLYLNSIDCAKKVIKNEGFTGLYRGLGPQLVGVAPEKAIKLTVNDIIRDYAKGTGPEGKGVSLPWEIVAGGTAGGCQVIFTNPLEIVKIRLQVQGEIAKNTPGMPRRSALWIVKNLGLLGLYKGASACLLRDIPFSAIYFPTYSHMKKDWFGESETKKLGVAQLLISGAIAGMPAAYLTTPCDVIKTRLQVEARKGETSYRGLTHCASTIYKEEGFKAFFKGGPARILRSSPQFGFTLAAYEVLQNIAPFPEHDADDLSGLNKKAGRLHATGLGDFSGDMPWVRSRNALKIILDLDQNFGRSKVKPTEEEWKRIRGLGGI
;
A
#
# COMPACT_ATOMS: atom_id res chain seq x y z
N MET A 1 -43.86 -25.62 -39.77
CA MET A 1 -43.15 -26.06 -38.56
C MET A 1 -41.84 -26.83 -38.82
N ALA A 2 -41.57 -27.32 -40.04
CA ALA A 2 -40.31 -28.01 -40.35
C ALA A 2 -39.08 -27.10 -40.56
N GLY A 3 -39.26 -25.82 -40.94
CA GLY A 3 -38.13 -24.91 -41.18
C GLY A 3 -37.50 -24.30 -39.92
N LEU A 4 -38.22 -24.27 -38.80
CA LEU A 4 -37.73 -23.73 -37.52
C LEU A 4 -36.82 -24.70 -36.77
N THR A 5 -36.92 -26.01 -37.05
CA THR A 5 -36.06 -27.03 -36.44
C THR A 5 -34.69 -27.07 -37.09
N ASP A 6 -34.60 -26.94 -38.42
CA ASP A 6 -33.33 -27.00 -39.14
C ASP A 6 -32.46 -25.76 -38.90
N GLU A 7 -33.08 -24.59 -38.73
CA GLU A 7 -32.35 -23.35 -38.42
C GLU A 7 -31.81 -23.33 -36.98
N VAL A 8 -32.54 -23.92 -36.03
CA VAL A 8 -32.09 -24.06 -34.63
C VAL A 8 -31.02 -25.15 -34.51
N VAL A 9 -31.13 -26.26 -35.25
CA VAL A 9 -30.10 -27.30 -35.32
C VAL A 9 -28.84 -26.78 -36.01
N SER A 10 -28.97 -26.03 -37.11
CA SER A 10 -27.87 -25.35 -37.80
C SER A 10 -27.17 -24.33 -36.90
N LYS A 11 -27.94 -23.47 -36.20
CA LYS A 11 -27.37 -22.50 -35.25
C LYS A 11 -26.74 -23.18 -34.04
N SER A 12 -27.31 -24.28 -33.55
CA SER A 12 -26.74 -25.13 -32.49
C SER A 12 -25.45 -25.82 -32.94
N GLN A 13 -25.39 -26.27 -34.19
CA GLN A 13 -24.20 -26.89 -34.76
C GLN A 13 -23.12 -25.86 -35.07
N GLN A 14 -23.49 -24.64 -35.48
CA GLN A 14 -22.58 -23.51 -35.63
C GLN A 14 -22.07 -22.97 -34.29
N THR A 15 -22.91 -22.90 -33.25
CA THR A 15 -22.43 -22.55 -31.89
C THR A 15 -21.59 -23.67 -31.30
N ALA A 16 -21.94 -24.94 -31.53
CA ALA A 16 -21.07 -26.06 -31.19
C ALA A 16 -19.74 -26.00 -31.95
N ALA A 17 -19.74 -25.65 -33.24
CA ALA A 17 -18.53 -25.49 -34.05
C ALA A 17 -17.65 -24.32 -33.59
N VAL A 18 -18.24 -23.18 -33.20
CA VAL A 18 -17.51 -22.03 -32.61
C VAL A 18 -16.96 -22.35 -31.21
N VAL A 19 -17.61 -23.26 -30.47
CA VAL A 19 -17.09 -23.82 -29.20
C VAL A 19 -16.02 -24.91 -29.45
N VAL A 20 -16.08 -25.60 -30.59
CA VAL A 20 -15.12 -26.61 -31.05
C VAL A 20 -13.85 -25.98 -31.64
N ASP A 21 -13.87 -24.69 -32.02
CA ASP A 21 -12.71 -23.95 -32.52
C ASP A 21 -11.62 -23.67 -31.45
N ALA A 22 -11.76 -24.26 -30.26
CA ALA A 22 -10.73 -24.32 -29.22
C ALA A 22 -10.30 -25.78 -28.95
N LEU A 23 -10.22 -26.62 -30.00
CA LEU A 23 -9.60 -27.94 -29.90
C LEU A 23 -8.13 -27.78 -29.50
N VAL A 24 -7.86 -28.04 -28.23
CA VAL A 24 -6.52 -28.21 -27.67
C VAL A 24 -5.93 -29.45 -28.35
N GLY A 25 -5.21 -29.26 -29.45
CA GLY A 25 -4.64 -30.30 -30.31
C GLY A 25 -3.47 -29.76 -31.15
N HIS A 26 -2.67 -30.66 -31.73
CA HIS A 26 -1.22 -30.50 -31.92
C HIS A 26 -0.69 -29.47 -32.94
N ASP A 27 -1.53 -28.70 -33.63
CA ASP A 27 -1.12 -28.00 -34.87
C ASP A 27 -1.09 -26.47 -34.81
N ALA A 28 -1.09 -25.85 -33.62
CA ALA A 28 -0.71 -24.45 -33.54
C ALA A 28 0.81 -24.34 -33.83
N PRO A 29 1.25 -23.65 -34.91
CA PRO A 29 2.67 -23.43 -35.13
C PRO A 29 3.26 -22.76 -33.89
N ALA A 30 4.42 -23.24 -33.43
CA ALA A 30 5.12 -22.65 -32.30
C ALA A 30 5.30 -21.15 -32.61
N PRO A 31 4.75 -20.24 -31.79
CA PRO A 31 4.84 -18.81 -32.08
C PRO A 31 6.31 -18.41 -32.15
N GLU A 32 6.65 -17.45 -33.00
CA GLU A 32 7.99 -16.85 -32.97
C GLU A 32 8.25 -16.34 -31.54
N ALA A 33 9.33 -16.83 -30.94
CA ALA A 33 9.67 -16.48 -29.58
C ALA A 33 10.00 -14.98 -29.53
N SER A 34 9.36 -14.25 -28.62
CA SER A 34 9.65 -12.83 -28.44
C SER A 34 11.09 -12.64 -27.93
N ALA A 35 11.67 -11.47 -28.16
CA ALA A 35 13.01 -11.15 -27.65
C ALA A 35 13.13 -11.32 -26.12
N GLN A 36 12.02 -11.14 -25.39
CA GLN A 36 11.95 -11.35 -23.94
C GLN A 36 12.02 -12.85 -23.57
N ILE A 37 11.30 -13.70 -24.30
CA ILE A 37 11.32 -15.17 -24.11
C ILE A 37 12.71 -15.71 -24.44
N HIS A 38 13.33 -15.25 -25.53
CA HIS A 38 14.72 -15.59 -25.86
C HIS A 38 15.69 -15.23 -24.73
N ALA A 39 15.63 -13.98 -24.25
CA ALA A 39 16.49 -13.54 -23.16
C ALA A 39 16.27 -14.33 -21.86
N HIS A 40 15.03 -14.70 -21.56
CA HIS A 40 14.72 -15.53 -20.39
C HIS A 40 15.23 -16.95 -20.55
N PHE A 41 15.00 -17.58 -21.71
CA PHE A 41 15.53 -18.91 -22.02
C PHE A 41 17.06 -18.94 -21.94
N ASP A 42 17.74 -17.97 -22.56
CA ASP A 42 19.20 -17.90 -22.62
C ASP A 42 19.87 -17.72 -21.25
N LYS A 43 19.12 -17.18 -20.28
CA LYS A 43 19.56 -16.98 -18.90
C LYS A 43 19.65 -18.30 -18.12
N TYR A 44 18.77 -19.27 -18.40
CA TYR A 44 18.67 -20.52 -17.65
C TYR A 44 19.18 -21.75 -18.42
N ALA A 45 19.16 -21.73 -19.76
CA ALA A 45 19.58 -22.86 -20.57
C ALA A 45 21.08 -23.16 -20.42
N SER A 46 21.41 -24.38 -19.94
CA SER A 46 22.80 -24.78 -19.64
C SER A 46 23.42 -25.75 -20.66
N SER A 47 22.62 -26.55 -21.36
CA SER A 47 23.11 -27.60 -22.28
C SER A 47 23.19 -27.09 -23.72
N ALA A 48 24.17 -27.55 -24.49
CA ALA A 48 24.28 -27.25 -25.93
C ALA A 48 24.03 -28.53 -26.74
N SER A 49 23.16 -28.45 -27.74
CA SER A 49 23.00 -29.44 -28.81
C SER A 49 24.35 -29.72 -29.48
N PRO A 50 24.56 -30.90 -30.10
CA PRO A 50 25.71 -31.16 -30.98
C PRO A 50 25.96 -30.07 -32.04
N GLU A 51 24.91 -29.31 -32.39
CA GLU A 51 24.91 -28.20 -33.36
C GLU A 51 25.21 -26.82 -32.72
N GLY A 52 25.50 -26.76 -31.41
CA GLY A 52 25.82 -25.52 -30.68
C GLY A 52 24.60 -24.71 -30.22
N VAL A 53 23.37 -25.20 -30.43
CA VAL A 53 22.12 -24.56 -29.99
C VAL A 53 21.89 -24.83 -28.49
N LYS A 54 21.60 -23.79 -27.70
CA LYS A 54 21.27 -23.95 -26.29
C LYS A 54 19.94 -24.69 -26.10
N LEU A 55 19.93 -25.64 -25.17
CA LEU A 55 18.81 -26.47 -24.76
C LEU A 55 18.66 -26.41 -23.24
N MET A 56 17.43 -26.50 -22.77
CA MET A 56 17.11 -26.42 -21.35
C MET A 56 16.81 -27.82 -20.79
N THR A 57 17.51 -28.19 -19.71
CA THR A 57 17.28 -29.46 -19.00
C THR A 57 16.09 -29.33 -18.03
N GLN A 58 15.65 -30.45 -17.44
CA GLN A 58 14.57 -30.42 -16.44
C GLN A 58 14.92 -29.55 -15.22
N VAL A 59 16.18 -29.54 -14.79
CA VAL A 59 16.65 -28.72 -13.66
C VAL A 59 16.61 -27.24 -14.03
N ASP A 60 17.15 -26.88 -15.20
CA ASP A 60 17.15 -25.51 -15.71
C ASP A 60 15.72 -24.97 -15.86
N PHE A 61 14.79 -25.81 -16.34
CA PHE A 61 13.38 -25.47 -16.47
C PHE A 61 12.75 -25.18 -15.10
N ILE A 62 12.99 -26.02 -14.10
CA ILE A 62 12.49 -25.79 -12.73
C ILE A 62 13.02 -24.45 -12.19
N GLU A 63 14.29 -24.11 -12.45
CA GLU A 63 14.85 -22.82 -12.04
C GLU A 63 14.20 -21.62 -12.75
N ALA A 64 13.84 -21.78 -14.03
CA ALA A 64 13.14 -20.75 -14.79
C ALA A 64 11.72 -20.49 -14.29
N ILE A 65 10.99 -21.54 -13.87
CA ILE A 65 9.56 -21.44 -13.51
C ILE A 65 9.30 -21.37 -12.00
N THR A 66 10.34 -21.35 -11.16
CA THR A 66 10.22 -21.22 -9.70
C THR A 66 10.96 -19.98 -9.19
N PRO A 67 10.49 -19.36 -8.09
CA PRO A 67 11.14 -18.21 -7.51
C PRO A 67 12.57 -18.58 -7.06
N PRO A 68 13.52 -17.63 -7.12
CA PRO A 68 14.89 -17.90 -6.70
C PRO A 68 14.91 -18.33 -5.23
N PRO A 69 15.74 -19.30 -4.83
CA PRO A 69 15.69 -19.96 -3.52
C PRO A 69 15.86 -18.99 -2.34
N ASN A 70 16.57 -17.87 -2.54
CA ASN A 70 16.80 -16.84 -1.52
C ASN A 70 15.73 -15.73 -1.53
N SER A 71 14.75 -15.81 -2.42
CA SER A 71 13.66 -14.85 -2.45
C SER A 71 12.65 -15.17 -1.37
N VAL A 72 12.03 -14.12 -0.85
CA VAL A 72 10.93 -14.23 0.10
C VAL A 72 9.84 -15.16 -0.48
N ALA A 73 9.56 -15.05 -1.78
CA ALA A 73 8.67 -15.95 -2.52
C ALA A 73 9.05 -17.44 -2.44
N ALA A 74 10.33 -17.82 -2.41
CA ALA A 74 10.72 -19.23 -2.26
C ALA A 74 10.53 -19.76 -0.82
N ALA A 75 10.64 -18.90 0.20
CA ALA A 75 10.39 -19.27 1.60
C ALA A 75 8.90 -19.52 1.92
N TYR A 76 7.99 -19.13 1.02
CA TYR A 76 6.54 -19.07 1.25
C TYR A 76 5.71 -20.25 0.71
N HIS A 77 6.32 -21.33 0.21
CA HIS A 77 5.57 -22.36 -0.53
C HIS A 77 5.59 -23.74 0.12
N LYS A 78 4.38 -24.29 0.34
CA LYS A 78 4.12 -25.67 0.78
C LYS A 78 4.43 -26.74 -0.28
N ILE A 79 4.64 -26.31 -1.52
CA ILE A 79 4.97 -27.17 -2.66
C ILE A 79 6.50 -27.12 -2.85
N PRO A 80 7.22 -28.25 -2.64
CA PRO A 80 8.64 -28.35 -2.95
C PRO A 80 8.94 -28.02 -4.42
N ARG A 81 10.09 -27.37 -4.66
CA ARG A 81 10.54 -26.98 -6.02
C ARG A 81 10.60 -28.17 -6.99
N GLU A 82 11.00 -29.33 -6.49
CA GLU A 82 11.07 -30.57 -7.28
C GLU A 82 9.74 -30.95 -7.94
N GLN A 83 8.60 -30.66 -7.30
CA GLN A 83 7.28 -31.00 -7.83
C GLN A 83 6.92 -30.24 -9.10
N TYR A 84 7.54 -29.06 -9.32
CA TYR A 84 7.38 -28.31 -10.56
C TYR A 84 7.98 -29.05 -11.76
N GLY A 85 8.85 -30.04 -11.52
CA GLY A 85 9.40 -30.90 -12.56
C GLY A 85 8.34 -31.69 -13.34
N ILE A 86 7.13 -31.88 -12.82
CA ILE A 86 6.04 -32.52 -13.57
C ILE A 86 5.58 -31.66 -14.76
N LEU A 87 5.71 -30.33 -14.65
CA LEU A 87 5.34 -29.39 -15.72
C LEU A 87 6.31 -29.45 -16.90
N PHE A 88 7.51 -30.01 -16.69
CA PHE A 88 8.47 -30.27 -17.75
C PHE A 88 7.88 -31.17 -18.84
N LEU A 89 7.06 -32.16 -18.44
CA LEU A 89 6.40 -33.08 -19.38
C LEU A 89 5.42 -32.38 -20.32
N VAL A 90 4.90 -31.21 -19.93
CA VAL A 90 4.01 -30.39 -20.76
C VAL A 90 4.81 -29.47 -21.69
N ALA A 91 5.98 -29.02 -21.24
CA ALA A 91 6.85 -28.17 -22.02
C ALA A 91 7.65 -28.97 -23.07
N ASP A 92 8.12 -30.17 -22.75
CA ASP A 92 8.83 -31.06 -23.69
C ASP A 92 7.86 -31.77 -24.65
N ARG A 93 7.41 -31.03 -25.67
CA ARG A 93 6.54 -31.55 -26.73
C ARG A 93 7.17 -32.68 -27.53
N SER A 94 8.50 -32.74 -27.58
CA SER A 94 9.24 -33.72 -28.37
C SER A 94 9.54 -35.02 -27.61
N GLN A 95 9.28 -35.05 -26.29
CA GLN A 95 9.59 -36.15 -25.38
C GLN A 95 11.06 -36.60 -25.43
N LYS A 96 11.98 -35.67 -25.71
CA LYS A 96 13.43 -35.95 -25.81
C LYS A 96 14.19 -35.74 -24.51
N GLY A 97 13.51 -35.30 -23.44
CA GLY A 97 14.11 -34.95 -22.16
C GLY A 97 14.82 -33.60 -22.17
N GLN A 98 14.62 -32.78 -23.19
CA GLN A 98 15.24 -31.47 -23.38
C GLN A 98 14.25 -30.49 -24.01
N ILE A 99 14.26 -29.24 -23.57
CA ILE A 99 13.35 -28.19 -24.06
C ILE A 99 14.11 -27.25 -25.00
N THR A 100 13.59 -27.07 -26.21
CA THR A 100 14.08 -26.07 -27.17
C THR A 100 13.52 -24.69 -26.86
N VAL A 101 14.08 -23.63 -27.46
CA VAL A 101 13.54 -22.27 -27.34
C VAL A 101 12.07 -22.21 -27.80
N GLN A 102 11.73 -22.95 -28.85
CA GLN A 102 10.37 -23.00 -29.40
C GLN A 102 9.39 -23.68 -28.43
N ASP A 103 9.83 -24.76 -27.80
CA ASP A 103 9.06 -25.47 -26.76
C ASP A 103 8.85 -24.58 -25.52
N TYR A 104 9.89 -23.84 -25.13
CA TYR A 104 9.77 -22.90 -24.01
C TYR A 104 8.85 -21.72 -24.33
N ALA A 105 8.95 -21.15 -25.54
CA ALA A 105 8.03 -20.11 -25.99
C ALA A 105 6.59 -20.60 -26.03
N PHE A 106 6.37 -21.84 -26.45
CA PHE A 106 5.07 -22.48 -26.39
C PHE A 106 4.54 -22.55 -24.95
N PHE A 107 5.37 -22.97 -23.99
CA PHE A 107 4.99 -23.05 -22.58
C PHE A 107 4.69 -21.67 -21.95
N GLU A 108 5.48 -20.63 -22.23
CA GLU A 108 5.22 -19.26 -21.77
C GLU A 108 3.91 -18.68 -22.35
N ASN A 109 3.65 -18.97 -23.62
CA ASN A 109 2.38 -18.59 -24.26
C ASN A 109 1.19 -19.35 -23.65
N LEU A 110 1.37 -20.61 -23.29
CA LEU A 110 0.37 -21.41 -22.56
C LEU A 110 0.08 -20.78 -21.20
N LEU A 111 1.10 -20.35 -20.44
CA LEU A 111 0.93 -19.66 -19.15
C LEU A 111 0.22 -18.31 -19.27
N SER A 112 0.30 -17.67 -20.44
CA SER A 112 -0.36 -16.39 -20.71
C SER A 112 -1.87 -16.53 -20.98
N LYS A 113 -2.38 -17.75 -21.18
CA LYS A 113 -3.82 -18.00 -21.39
C LYS A 113 -4.62 -17.77 -20.09
N PRO A 114 -5.90 -17.34 -20.20
CA PRO A 114 -6.73 -17.07 -19.03
C PRO A 114 -7.01 -18.31 -18.16
N ASP A 115 -7.07 -19.49 -18.78
CA ASP A 115 -7.36 -20.81 -18.22
C ASP A 115 -6.15 -21.76 -18.26
N ALA A 116 -4.94 -21.21 -18.31
CA ALA A 116 -3.68 -21.94 -18.40
C ALA A 116 -3.56 -23.11 -17.40
N GLU A 117 -4.09 -22.97 -16.18
CA GLU A 117 -4.00 -23.99 -15.15
C GLU A 117 -4.67 -25.30 -15.55
N TYR A 118 -5.83 -25.22 -16.21
CA TYR A 118 -6.59 -26.37 -16.65
C TYR A 118 -6.01 -26.95 -17.94
N GLU A 119 -5.55 -26.11 -18.87
CA GLU A 119 -4.95 -26.59 -20.12
C GLU A 119 -3.62 -27.31 -19.86
N ILE A 120 -2.80 -26.81 -18.93
CA ILE A 120 -1.57 -27.50 -18.48
C ILE A 120 -1.91 -28.87 -17.89
N ALA A 121 -2.92 -28.93 -17.00
CA ALA A 121 -3.35 -30.21 -16.43
C ALA A 121 -3.87 -31.16 -17.53
N PHE A 122 -4.66 -30.67 -18.47
CA PHE A 122 -5.16 -31.48 -19.59
C PHE A 122 -4.03 -32.06 -20.44
N ARG A 123 -3.08 -31.21 -20.88
CA ARG A 123 -1.93 -31.63 -21.68
C ARG A 123 -1.01 -32.60 -20.95
N LEU A 124 -0.95 -32.54 -19.62
CA LEU A 124 -0.22 -33.51 -18.82
C LEU A 124 -0.83 -34.93 -18.92
N PHE A 125 -2.16 -35.02 -19.05
CA PHE A 125 -2.88 -36.30 -19.15
C PHE A 125 -3.14 -36.76 -20.59
N ASP A 126 -3.09 -35.85 -21.57
CA ASP A 126 -3.10 -36.16 -23.01
C ASP A 126 -1.67 -36.45 -23.51
N ARG A 127 -1.09 -37.58 -23.07
CA ARG A 127 0.31 -37.95 -23.36
C ARG A 127 0.59 -38.09 -24.85
N ASP A 128 -0.43 -38.51 -25.61
CA ASP A 128 -0.34 -38.78 -27.05
C ASP A 128 -0.69 -37.53 -27.89
N GLY A 129 -1.10 -36.43 -27.25
CA GLY A 129 -1.43 -35.17 -27.94
C GLY A 129 -2.66 -35.27 -28.85
N THR A 130 -3.57 -36.20 -28.54
CA THR A 130 -4.76 -36.51 -29.35
C THR A 130 -5.86 -35.46 -29.23
N GLY A 131 -5.76 -34.57 -28.24
CA GLY A 131 -6.80 -33.60 -27.89
C GLY A 131 -7.95 -34.20 -27.08
N VAL A 132 -7.79 -35.44 -26.58
CA VAL A 132 -8.69 -36.10 -25.64
C VAL A 132 -7.90 -36.87 -24.58
N VAL A 133 -8.46 -36.99 -23.37
CA VAL A 133 -7.85 -37.79 -22.29
C VAL A 133 -8.52 -39.16 -22.23
N ASN A 134 -7.76 -40.21 -22.49
CA ASN A 134 -8.20 -41.59 -22.32
C ASN A 134 -8.22 -41.98 -20.83
N PHE A 135 -9.19 -42.79 -20.42
CA PHE A 135 -9.28 -43.32 -19.06
C PHE A 135 -8.03 -44.10 -18.64
N ASN A 136 -7.46 -44.91 -19.54
CA ASN A 136 -6.32 -45.75 -19.22
C ASN A 136 -5.07 -44.92 -18.93
N ASP A 137 -4.78 -43.93 -19.78
CA ASP A 137 -3.62 -43.04 -19.61
C ASP A 137 -3.76 -42.18 -18.36
N PHE A 138 -4.99 -41.69 -18.12
CA PHE A 138 -5.33 -40.95 -16.91
C PHE A 138 -5.04 -41.78 -15.65
N ILE A 139 -5.56 -43.01 -15.59
CA ILE A 139 -5.39 -43.90 -14.44
C ILE A 139 -3.93 -44.36 -14.30
N GLN A 140 -3.23 -44.57 -15.41
CA GLN A 140 -1.83 -44.94 -15.40
C GLN A 140 -0.99 -43.82 -14.76
N LEU A 141 -1.11 -42.58 -15.26
CA LEU A 141 -0.35 -41.44 -14.73
C LEU A 141 -0.73 -41.16 -13.28
N TYR A 142 -2.02 -41.32 -12.93
CA TYR A 142 -2.48 -41.23 -11.54
C TYR A 142 -1.81 -42.29 -10.65
N LYS A 143 -1.78 -43.56 -11.05
CA LYS A 143 -1.13 -44.64 -10.29
C LYS A 143 0.38 -44.44 -10.18
N GLU A 144 1.02 -43.92 -11.22
CA GLU A 144 2.44 -43.60 -11.21
C GLU A 144 2.77 -42.52 -10.18
N ASN A 145 1.87 -41.58 -9.92
CA ASN A 145 2.09 -40.46 -9.01
C ASN A 145 1.41 -40.61 -7.63
N LYS A 146 0.60 -41.65 -7.44
CA LYS A 146 -0.16 -41.89 -6.21
C LYS A 146 0.77 -42.22 -5.04
N SER A 147 0.51 -41.61 -3.88
CA SER A 147 1.19 -41.92 -2.62
C SER A 147 0.87 -43.33 -2.10
N ALA A 148 1.84 -43.98 -1.46
CA ALA A 148 1.63 -45.31 -0.87
C ALA A 148 0.65 -45.28 0.32
N ASP A 149 0.62 -44.14 1.03
CA ASP A 149 -0.26 -43.84 2.15
C ASP A 149 -1.55 -43.09 1.75
N ALA A 150 -1.82 -42.98 0.43
CA ALA A 150 -3.00 -42.33 -0.12
C ALA A 150 -4.29 -42.96 0.43
N LEU A 151 -5.28 -42.10 0.69
CA LEU A 151 -6.64 -42.55 0.97
C LEU A 151 -7.22 -43.30 -0.24
N PRO A 152 -8.06 -44.33 -0.02
CA PRO A 152 -8.68 -45.07 -1.10
C PRO A 152 -9.60 -44.15 -1.90
N PHE A 153 -9.51 -44.25 -3.22
CA PHE A 153 -10.37 -43.54 -4.17
C PHE A 153 -10.82 -44.49 -5.26
N ASP A 154 -12.12 -44.63 -5.42
CA ASP A 154 -12.76 -45.49 -6.40
C ASP A 154 -13.16 -44.71 -7.66
N TRP A 155 -12.37 -44.90 -8.72
CA TRP A 155 -12.62 -44.41 -10.07
C TRP A 155 -13.76 -45.16 -10.79
N ASN A 156 -14.40 -46.14 -10.14
CA ASN A 156 -15.62 -46.80 -10.61
C ASN A 156 -16.87 -46.36 -9.85
N SER A 157 -16.75 -45.40 -8.94
CA SER A 157 -17.87 -44.85 -8.20
C SER A 157 -18.97 -44.29 -9.13
N SER A 158 -20.18 -44.16 -8.60
CA SER A 158 -21.29 -43.54 -9.31
C SER A 158 -20.91 -42.15 -9.83
N TRP A 159 -20.22 -41.35 -9.03
CA TRP A 159 -19.69 -40.04 -9.44
C TRP A 159 -18.71 -40.14 -10.62
N ALA A 160 -17.69 -40.99 -10.53
CA ALA A 160 -16.68 -41.12 -11.57
C ALA A 160 -17.27 -41.65 -12.89
N SER A 161 -18.26 -42.55 -12.80
CA SER A 161 -18.93 -43.12 -13.96
C SER A 161 -19.74 -42.10 -14.79
N LEU A 162 -20.17 -40.99 -14.19
CA LEU A 162 -20.87 -39.90 -14.90
C LEU A 162 -19.95 -39.17 -15.87
N TYR A 163 -18.65 -39.08 -15.56
CA TYR A 163 -17.64 -38.47 -16.41
C TYR A 163 -16.99 -39.52 -17.33
N LEU A 164 -16.44 -40.58 -16.73
CA LEU A 164 -15.56 -41.55 -17.40
C LEU A 164 -16.33 -42.70 -18.06
N GLY A 165 -17.65 -42.76 -17.88
CA GLY A 165 -18.46 -43.92 -18.26
C GLY A 165 -18.27 -45.12 -17.32
N GLY A 166 -19.24 -46.04 -17.36
CA GLY A 166 -19.18 -47.28 -16.58
C GLY A 166 -18.08 -48.22 -17.06
N GLN A 167 -17.77 -49.25 -16.28
CA GLN A 167 -16.70 -50.22 -16.62
C GLN A 167 -16.86 -50.87 -18.00
N LYS A 168 -18.10 -51.01 -18.49
CA LYS A 168 -18.42 -51.61 -19.79
C LYS A 168 -18.28 -50.64 -20.97
N ALA A 169 -18.27 -49.34 -20.72
CA ALA A 169 -18.26 -48.30 -21.75
C ALA A 169 -17.55 -47.05 -21.22
N ARG A 170 -16.21 -47.06 -21.34
CA ARG A 170 -15.37 -45.91 -20.98
C ARG A 170 -15.48 -44.83 -22.05
N ARG A 171 -15.47 -43.57 -21.60
CA ARG A 171 -15.51 -42.39 -22.48
C ARG A 171 -14.19 -41.65 -22.42
N GLU A 172 -13.77 -41.15 -23.57
CA GLU A 172 -12.69 -40.18 -23.67
C GLU A 172 -13.21 -38.80 -23.28
N LEU A 173 -12.36 -38.01 -22.61
CA LEU A 173 -12.75 -36.69 -22.12
C LEU A 173 -12.13 -35.61 -22.99
N THR A 174 -12.97 -34.72 -23.52
CA THR A 174 -12.49 -33.47 -24.13
C THR A 174 -11.94 -32.52 -23.07
N TYR A 175 -11.17 -31.50 -23.48
CA TYR A 175 -10.63 -30.47 -22.58
C TYR A 175 -11.68 -29.93 -21.59
N ALA A 176 -12.83 -29.48 -22.10
CA ALA A 176 -13.89 -28.91 -21.26
C ALA A 176 -14.45 -29.93 -20.25
N GLN A 177 -14.65 -31.18 -20.66
CA GLN A 177 -15.17 -32.25 -19.80
C GLN A 177 -14.15 -32.64 -18.72
N PHE A 178 -12.89 -32.77 -19.10
CA PHE A 178 -11.78 -33.08 -18.20
C PHE A 178 -11.59 -32.00 -17.13
N SER A 179 -11.57 -30.73 -17.54
CA SER A 179 -11.45 -29.58 -16.62
C SER A 179 -12.60 -29.53 -15.60
N GLN A 180 -13.83 -29.80 -16.06
CA GLN A 180 -14.98 -29.87 -15.17
C GLN A 180 -14.91 -31.05 -14.21
N MET A 181 -14.44 -32.22 -14.67
CA MET A 181 -14.22 -33.38 -13.81
C MET A 181 -13.18 -33.05 -12.73
N LEU A 182 -12.00 -32.52 -13.11
CA LEU A 182 -10.92 -32.17 -12.17
C LEU A 182 -11.41 -31.25 -11.06
N ARG A 183 -12.22 -30.23 -11.39
CA ARG A 183 -12.81 -29.31 -10.41
C ARG A 183 -13.69 -30.04 -9.37
N GLY A 184 -14.31 -31.16 -9.74
CA GLY A 184 -15.15 -31.98 -8.87
C GLY A 184 -14.40 -33.06 -8.08
N VAL A 185 -13.25 -33.55 -8.58
CA VAL A 185 -12.50 -34.67 -7.98
C VAL A 185 -12.19 -34.42 -6.50
N GLN A 186 -11.74 -33.20 -6.15
CA GLN A 186 -11.35 -32.88 -4.76
C GLN A 186 -12.51 -33.09 -3.77
N GLY A 187 -13.72 -32.67 -4.14
CA GLY A 187 -14.91 -32.85 -3.32
C GLY A 187 -15.29 -34.32 -3.16
N GLU A 188 -15.20 -35.09 -4.26
CA GLU A 188 -15.48 -36.52 -4.25
C GLU A 188 -14.45 -37.30 -3.44
N ARG A 189 -13.16 -36.94 -3.50
CA ARG A 189 -12.09 -37.57 -2.71
C ARG A 189 -12.38 -37.49 -1.22
N VAL A 190 -12.76 -36.31 -0.72
CA VAL A 190 -13.13 -36.12 0.68
C VAL A 190 -14.41 -36.88 1.02
N ARG A 191 -15.40 -36.92 0.12
CA ARG A 191 -16.63 -37.70 0.33
C ARG A 191 -16.35 -39.20 0.47
N GLN A 192 -15.55 -39.77 -0.43
CA GLN A 192 -15.19 -41.19 -0.36
C GLN A 192 -14.30 -41.49 0.86
N ALA A 193 -13.38 -40.60 1.21
CA ALA A 193 -12.58 -40.74 2.41
C ALA A 193 -13.45 -40.68 3.68
N PHE A 194 -14.44 -39.80 3.74
CA PHE A 194 -15.41 -39.75 4.83
C PHE A 194 -16.15 -41.09 4.97
N LEU A 195 -16.65 -41.64 3.85
CA LEU A 195 -17.32 -42.95 3.84
C LEU A 195 -16.38 -44.10 4.24
N HIS A 196 -15.09 -43.99 3.94
CA HIS A 196 -14.09 -44.98 4.35
C HIS A 196 -13.95 -45.08 5.87
N PHE A 197 -13.99 -43.94 6.56
CA PHE A 197 -13.92 -43.89 8.03
C PHE A 197 -15.28 -44.12 8.70
N ASP A 198 -16.39 -43.65 8.12
CA ASP A 198 -17.76 -43.88 8.63
C ASP A 198 -18.32 -45.27 8.23
N LYS A 199 -17.61 -46.33 8.66
CA LYS A 199 -17.98 -47.74 8.37
C LYS A 199 -19.37 -48.12 8.90
N LYS A 200 -19.87 -47.40 9.90
CA LYS A 200 -21.18 -47.64 10.54
C LYS A 200 -22.31 -46.80 9.92
N SER A 201 -22.01 -45.95 8.92
CA SER A 201 -22.97 -45.05 8.28
C SER A 201 -23.73 -44.16 9.26
N THR A 202 -23.02 -43.68 10.27
CA THR A 202 -23.56 -42.81 11.33
C THR A 202 -23.60 -41.34 10.93
N GLY A 203 -22.96 -40.97 9.81
CA GLY A 203 -22.79 -39.59 9.36
C GLY A 203 -21.77 -38.79 10.17
N HIS A 204 -20.93 -39.46 10.97
CA HIS A 204 -19.97 -38.84 11.88
C HIS A 204 -18.61 -39.55 11.84
N ILE A 205 -17.54 -38.76 11.98
CA ILE A 205 -16.15 -39.22 12.11
C ILE A 205 -15.49 -38.59 13.34
N THR A 206 -14.37 -39.14 13.77
CA THR A 206 -13.57 -38.57 14.87
C THR A 206 -12.75 -37.37 14.38
N PRO A 207 -12.32 -36.47 15.28
CA PRO A 207 -11.44 -35.35 14.92
C PRO A 207 -10.13 -35.77 14.26
N ALA A 208 -9.51 -36.87 14.70
CA ALA A 208 -8.28 -37.40 14.13
C ALA A 208 -8.47 -37.92 12.69
N GLU A 209 -9.59 -38.62 12.43
CA GLU A 209 -9.93 -39.07 11.08
C GLU A 209 -10.21 -37.88 10.15
N PHE A 210 -10.87 -36.83 10.63
CA PHE A 210 -11.07 -35.59 9.87
C PHE A 210 -9.74 -34.93 9.50
N GLU A 211 -8.83 -34.80 10.49
CA GLU A 211 -7.50 -34.27 10.27
C GLU A 211 -6.75 -35.08 9.20
N GLU A 212 -6.77 -36.40 9.28
CA GLU A 212 -6.14 -37.28 8.29
C GLU A 212 -6.72 -37.06 6.88
N ILE A 213 -8.05 -36.96 6.75
CA ILE A 213 -8.72 -36.70 5.46
C ILE A 213 -8.22 -35.40 4.86
N ILE A 214 -8.27 -34.31 5.62
CA ILE A 214 -7.94 -32.98 5.12
C ILE A 214 -6.44 -32.84 4.84
N VAL A 215 -5.59 -33.36 5.73
CA VAL A 215 -4.12 -33.37 5.56
C VAL A 215 -3.72 -34.16 4.33
N LYS A 216 -4.39 -35.27 3.98
CA LYS A 216 -4.05 -36.06 2.77
C LYS A 216 -4.67 -35.54 1.48
N THR A 217 -5.73 -34.73 1.56
CA THR A 217 -6.46 -34.25 0.36
C THR A 217 -6.22 -32.79 0.03
N GLN A 218 -5.92 -31.93 1.00
CA GLN A 218 -5.93 -30.46 0.81
C GLN A 218 -4.76 -29.70 1.47
N LYS A 219 -3.76 -30.38 2.07
CA LYS A 219 -2.65 -29.73 2.80
C LYS A 219 -1.95 -28.60 2.06
N HIS A 220 -1.77 -28.72 0.75
CA HIS A 220 -1.10 -27.72 -0.10
C HIS A 220 -1.88 -26.40 -0.26
N LYS A 221 -3.15 -26.36 0.17
CA LYS A 221 -4.03 -25.18 0.09
C LYS A 221 -4.31 -24.51 1.44
N LEU A 222 -4.02 -25.17 2.56
CA LEU A 222 -4.34 -24.67 3.90
C LEU A 222 -3.17 -23.90 4.51
N SER A 223 -3.42 -23.02 5.48
CA SER A 223 -2.39 -22.40 6.32
C SER A 223 -1.85 -23.38 7.37
N ASP A 224 -0.67 -23.11 7.93
CA ASP A 224 -0.10 -23.93 9.01
C ASP A 224 -0.97 -23.85 10.28
N HIS A 225 -1.51 -22.66 10.58
CA HIS A 225 -2.49 -22.44 11.65
C HIS A 225 -3.71 -23.35 11.52
N LEU A 226 -4.27 -23.49 10.31
CA LEU A 226 -5.39 -24.38 10.08
C LEU A 226 -5.00 -25.84 10.32
N LEU A 227 -3.87 -26.28 9.76
CA LEU A 227 -3.40 -27.66 9.86
C LEU A 227 -3.18 -28.10 11.31
N GLU A 228 -2.56 -27.25 12.13
CA GLU A 228 -2.30 -27.54 13.55
C GLU A 228 -3.58 -27.63 14.38
N ASN A 229 -4.64 -26.94 13.96
CA ASN A 229 -5.87 -26.79 14.73
C ASN A 229 -7.08 -27.54 14.15
N LEU A 230 -6.93 -28.37 13.09
CA LEU A 230 -8.05 -29.06 12.43
C LEU A 230 -8.91 -29.88 13.41
N HIS A 231 -8.29 -30.52 14.39
CA HIS A 231 -8.97 -31.32 15.41
C HIS A 231 -9.98 -30.51 16.24
N THR A 232 -9.77 -29.19 16.38
CA THR A 232 -10.65 -28.31 17.18
C THR A 232 -12.01 -28.07 16.54
N LEU A 233 -12.21 -28.44 15.27
CA LEU A 233 -13.47 -28.24 14.54
C LEU A 233 -14.68 -28.90 15.23
N CYS A 234 -14.47 -29.96 16.01
CA CYS A 234 -15.53 -30.59 16.80
C CYS A 234 -16.18 -29.62 17.80
N ASN A 235 -15.46 -28.57 18.23
CA ASN A 235 -15.96 -27.57 19.18
C ASN A 235 -17.03 -26.63 18.57
N VAL A 236 -17.16 -26.60 17.23
CA VAL A 236 -18.23 -25.86 16.55
C VAL A 236 -19.59 -26.57 16.71
N GLY A 237 -19.56 -27.89 16.83
CA GLY A 237 -20.75 -28.71 17.03
C GLY A 237 -21.04 -28.98 18.51
N LEU A 238 -22.25 -29.47 18.80
CA LEU A 238 -22.64 -29.96 20.13
C LEU A 238 -22.11 -31.37 20.45
N SER A 239 -21.35 -31.97 19.53
CA SER A 239 -20.89 -33.35 19.59
C SER A 239 -19.38 -33.42 19.60
N SER A 240 -18.81 -34.38 20.33
CA SER A 240 -17.37 -34.68 20.29
C SER A 240 -16.93 -35.28 18.95
N LYS A 241 -17.87 -35.55 18.03
CA LYS A 241 -17.64 -36.07 16.69
C LYS A 241 -17.96 -35.03 15.63
N ILE A 242 -17.27 -35.12 14.49
CA ILE A 242 -17.45 -34.23 13.34
C ILE A 242 -18.45 -34.85 12.38
N SER A 243 -19.55 -34.16 12.10
CA SER A 243 -20.54 -34.62 11.12
C SER A 243 -20.12 -34.29 9.69
N TYR A 244 -20.68 -35.01 8.71
CA TYR A 244 -20.45 -34.72 7.29
C TYR A 244 -20.76 -33.27 6.91
N ALA A 245 -21.74 -32.66 7.59
CA ALA A 245 -22.13 -31.27 7.37
C ALA A 245 -20.99 -30.29 7.71
N HIS A 246 -20.28 -30.52 8.81
CA HIS A 246 -19.10 -29.71 9.20
C HIS A 246 -17.97 -29.85 8.17
N VAL A 247 -17.72 -31.08 7.69
CA VAL A 247 -16.73 -31.33 6.63
C VAL A 247 -17.08 -30.55 5.37
N ARG A 248 -18.36 -30.54 4.98
CA ARG A 248 -18.83 -29.77 3.81
C ARG A 248 -18.72 -28.27 3.99
N ALA A 249 -19.07 -27.73 5.16
CA ALA A 249 -18.87 -26.31 5.45
C ALA A 249 -17.40 -25.92 5.36
N PHE A 250 -16.50 -26.72 5.92
CA PHE A 250 -15.05 -26.50 5.79
C PHE A 250 -14.61 -26.49 4.32
N GLN A 251 -15.05 -27.47 3.52
CA GLN A 251 -14.71 -27.54 2.09
C GLN A 251 -15.21 -26.34 1.29
N ASN A 252 -16.45 -25.90 1.53
CA ASN A 252 -17.03 -24.75 0.83
C ASN A 252 -16.27 -23.47 1.19
N LEU A 253 -15.96 -23.27 2.47
CA LEU A 253 -15.15 -22.13 2.94
C LEU A 253 -13.79 -22.09 2.24
N MET A 254 -13.08 -23.21 2.19
CA MET A 254 -11.76 -23.29 1.55
C MET A 254 -11.82 -23.11 0.03
N LYS A 255 -12.92 -23.50 -0.60
CA LYS A 255 -13.13 -23.33 -2.04
C LYS A 255 -13.35 -21.85 -2.41
N ASP A 256 -14.08 -21.12 -1.58
CA ASP A 256 -14.44 -19.72 -1.81
C ASP A 256 -13.60 -18.76 -0.93
N ILE A 257 -12.36 -19.16 -0.60
CA ILE A 257 -11.48 -18.47 0.34
C ILE A 257 -11.14 -17.03 -0.10
N ASP A 258 -10.98 -16.81 -1.40
CA ASP A 258 -10.73 -15.48 -1.98
C ASP A 258 -11.96 -14.57 -1.83
N LEU A 259 -13.17 -15.14 -1.92
CA LEU A 259 -14.41 -14.38 -1.70
C LEU A 259 -14.61 -14.07 -0.21
N VAL A 260 -14.33 -15.04 0.66
CA VAL A 260 -14.32 -14.83 2.12
C VAL A 260 -13.41 -13.66 2.48
N GLU A 261 -12.22 -13.63 1.90
CA GLU A 261 -11.23 -12.59 2.08
C GLU A 261 -11.72 -11.20 1.65
N VAL A 262 -12.30 -11.10 0.45
CA VAL A 262 -12.90 -9.84 -0.04
C VAL A 262 -14.00 -9.36 0.90
N ILE A 263 -14.85 -10.26 1.40
CA ILE A 263 -15.93 -9.93 2.33
C ILE A 263 -15.37 -9.47 3.68
N VAL A 264 -14.42 -10.21 4.28
CA VAL A 264 -13.77 -9.84 5.55
C VAL A 264 -13.15 -8.45 5.45
N ARG A 265 -12.45 -8.16 4.34
CA ARG A 265 -11.84 -6.84 4.12
C ARG A 265 -12.84 -5.71 4.03
N LYS A 266 -13.94 -5.91 3.29
CA LYS A 266 -15.01 -4.93 3.18
C LYS A 266 -15.73 -4.72 4.51
N ALA A 267 -15.97 -5.79 5.27
CA ALA A 267 -16.61 -5.71 6.57
C ALA A 267 -15.72 -4.95 7.56
N ILE A 268 -14.41 -5.24 7.59
CA ILE A 268 -13.44 -4.57 8.45
C ILE A 268 -13.26 -3.10 8.07
N SER A 269 -13.22 -2.76 6.78
CA SER A 269 -13.09 -1.36 6.36
C SER A 269 -14.31 -0.51 6.72
N LYS A 270 -15.50 -1.12 6.84
CA LYS A 270 -16.71 -0.47 7.36
C LYS A 270 -16.75 -0.39 8.88
N SER A 271 -15.93 -1.16 9.59
CA SER A 271 -15.90 -1.17 11.05
C SER A 271 -15.01 -0.06 11.61
N LYS A 272 -15.47 0.61 12.66
CA LYS A 272 -14.79 1.76 13.29
C LYS A 272 -13.51 1.38 14.03
N ASP A 273 -13.44 0.16 14.54
CA ASP A 273 -12.33 -0.35 15.36
C ASP A 273 -11.41 -1.32 14.59
N GLY A 274 -11.67 -1.53 13.30
CA GLY A 274 -10.89 -2.46 12.47
C GLY A 274 -11.10 -3.93 12.81
N SER A 275 -12.19 -4.27 13.52
CA SER A 275 -12.57 -5.65 13.85
C SER A 275 -14.02 -5.92 13.51
N ILE A 276 -14.37 -7.19 13.26
CA ILE A 276 -15.73 -7.60 12.88
C ILE A 276 -16.24 -8.74 13.74
N THR A 277 -17.56 -8.77 13.92
CA THR A 277 -18.28 -9.91 14.50
C THR A 277 -18.78 -10.84 13.40
N ARG A 278 -19.25 -12.03 13.80
CA ARG A 278 -19.92 -12.98 12.90
C ARG A 278 -21.09 -12.36 12.15
N ALA A 279 -21.89 -11.55 12.84
CA ALA A 279 -23.05 -10.89 12.24
C ALA A 279 -22.62 -9.88 11.16
N ASP A 280 -21.56 -9.13 11.41
CA ASP A 280 -21.00 -8.16 10.44
C ASP A 280 -20.53 -8.88 9.17
N PHE A 281 -19.86 -10.02 9.32
CA PHE A 281 -19.44 -10.85 8.17
C PHE A 281 -20.63 -11.35 7.35
N ILE A 282 -21.66 -11.92 7.99
CA ILE A 282 -22.85 -12.44 7.28
C ILE A 282 -23.61 -11.30 6.59
N ASN A 283 -23.74 -10.14 7.24
CA ASN A 283 -24.38 -8.96 6.67
C ASN A 283 -23.62 -8.45 5.45
N GLU A 284 -22.28 -8.40 5.52
CA GLU A 284 -21.45 -7.99 4.38
C GLU A 284 -21.47 -9.02 3.25
N ALA A 285 -21.50 -10.31 3.58
CA ALA A 285 -21.63 -11.38 2.60
C ALA A 285 -22.95 -11.26 1.82
N ALA A 286 -24.05 -10.96 2.51
CA ALA A 286 -25.36 -10.74 1.89
C ALA A 286 -25.41 -9.46 1.02
N GLN A 287 -24.61 -8.45 1.35
CA GLN A 287 -24.51 -7.22 0.54
C GLN A 287 -23.57 -7.38 -0.67
N THR A 288 -22.52 -8.18 -0.52
CA THR A 288 -21.50 -8.37 -1.56
C THR A 288 -21.94 -9.39 -2.62
N SER A 289 -22.73 -10.39 -2.23
CA SER A 289 -23.23 -11.42 -3.15
C SER A 289 -24.72 -11.31 -3.39
N ARG A 290 -25.15 -11.51 -4.64
CA ARG A 290 -26.57 -11.45 -5.05
C ARG A 290 -27.38 -12.66 -4.56
N TRP A 291 -26.72 -13.76 -4.22
CA TRP A 291 -27.32 -14.96 -3.67
C TRP A 291 -26.60 -15.29 -2.37
N GLY A 292 -27.35 -15.58 -1.30
CA GLY A 292 -26.76 -15.91 0.01
C GLY A 292 -25.69 -16.99 -0.14
N THR A 293 -24.42 -16.60 -0.09
CA THR A 293 -23.31 -17.47 -0.52
C THR A 293 -22.81 -18.36 0.60
N PHE A 294 -22.90 -17.86 1.84
CA PHE A 294 -22.37 -18.57 3.00
C PHE A 294 -23.48 -19.04 3.93
N THR A 295 -23.42 -20.30 4.32
CA THR A 295 -24.29 -20.85 5.36
C THR A 295 -23.84 -20.37 6.74
N PRO A 296 -24.75 -20.33 7.74
CA PRO A 296 -24.37 -19.99 9.11
C PRO A 296 -23.21 -20.87 9.62
N MET A 297 -23.22 -22.16 9.29
CA MET A 297 -22.17 -23.09 9.70
C MET A 297 -20.82 -22.79 9.05
N GLU A 298 -20.78 -22.35 7.79
CA GLU A 298 -19.52 -21.90 7.15
C GLU A 298 -18.93 -20.68 7.87
N ALA A 299 -19.78 -19.72 8.26
CA ALA A 299 -19.35 -18.59 9.08
C ALA A 299 -18.88 -19.03 10.48
N ASP A 300 -19.53 -20.02 11.09
CA ASP A 300 -19.11 -20.58 12.39
C ASP A 300 -17.74 -21.22 12.30
N VAL A 301 -17.49 -22.02 11.25
CA VAL A 301 -16.18 -22.64 11.00
C VAL A 301 -15.09 -21.58 10.81
N LEU A 302 -15.35 -20.53 10.03
CA LEU A 302 -14.40 -19.43 9.83
C LEU A 302 -14.06 -18.72 11.14
N PHE A 303 -15.08 -18.30 11.89
CA PHE A 303 -14.89 -17.56 13.14
C PHE A 303 -14.29 -18.43 14.24
N HIS A 304 -14.58 -19.73 14.25
CA HIS A 304 -13.94 -20.70 15.15
C HIS A 304 -12.42 -20.69 14.95
N PHE A 305 -11.94 -20.93 13.73
CA PHE A 305 -10.50 -20.98 13.45
C PHE A 305 -9.80 -19.62 13.64
N ALA A 306 -10.48 -18.52 13.32
CA ALA A 306 -9.93 -17.18 13.47
C ALA A 306 -9.90 -16.71 14.94
N SER A 307 -10.79 -17.22 15.81
CA SER A 307 -10.86 -16.80 17.23
C SER A 307 -10.04 -17.65 18.19
N LEU A 308 -9.35 -18.70 17.72
CA LEU A 308 -8.58 -19.62 18.58
C LEU A 308 -7.57 -18.88 19.49
N ASP A 309 -6.94 -17.81 19.00
CA ASP A 309 -5.99 -17.01 19.77
C ASP A 309 -6.63 -15.81 20.50
N ASN A 310 -7.85 -15.43 20.11
CA ASN A 310 -8.51 -14.20 20.54
C ASN A 310 -10.02 -14.40 20.72
N GLN A 311 -10.42 -14.70 21.96
CA GLN A 311 -11.81 -15.00 22.32
C GLN A 311 -12.69 -13.76 22.58
N THR A 312 -12.27 -12.57 22.13
CA THR A 312 -13.01 -11.31 22.39
C THR A 312 -14.32 -11.19 21.61
N GLY A 313 -14.64 -12.14 20.72
CA GLY A 313 -15.83 -12.12 19.87
C GLY A 313 -15.77 -11.10 18.72
N ARG A 314 -14.71 -10.31 18.64
CA ARG A 314 -14.40 -9.35 17.59
C ARG A 314 -13.02 -9.63 17.02
N LEU A 315 -12.96 -9.89 15.72
CA LEU A 315 -11.75 -10.39 15.06
C LEU A 315 -11.21 -9.36 14.08
N SER A 316 -9.89 -9.16 14.13
CA SER A 316 -9.17 -8.24 13.26
C SER A 316 -8.74 -8.93 11.96
N ILE A 317 -8.24 -8.15 10.99
CA ILE A 317 -7.72 -8.71 9.72
C ILE A 317 -6.60 -9.72 9.96
N GLN A 318 -5.81 -9.54 11.02
CA GLN A 318 -4.70 -10.43 11.35
C GLN A 318 -5.19 -11.79 11.82
N ASP A 319 -6.34 -11.84 12.50
CA ASP A 319 -6.95 -13.08 13.00
C ASP A 319 -7.48 -13.92 11.83
N PHE A 320 -8.12 -13.29 10.85
CA PHE A 320 -8.56 -13.97 9.63
C PHE A 320 -7.40 -14.36 8.71
N ALA A 321 -6.33 -13.56 8.65
CA ALA A 321 -5.18 -13.86 7.80
C ALA A 321 -4.52 -15.20 8.17
N LYS A 322 -4.52 -15.59 9.45
CA LYS A 322 -4.01 -16.91 9.87
C LYS A 322 -4.76 -18.06 9.23
N VAL A 323 -6.05 -17.86 8.94
CA VAL A 323 -6.93 -18.88 8.35
C VAL A 323 -6.87 -18.85 6.83
N VAL A 324 -6.89 -17.65 6.25
CA VAL A 324 -7.08 -17.42 4.82
C VAL A 324 -5.76 -17.50 4.05
N ASP A 325 -4.62 -17.14 4.65
CA ASP A 325 -3.32 -17.09 3.98
C ASP A 325 -2.52 -18.40 4.17
N PRO A 326 -2.32 -19.21 3.11
CA PRO A 326 -1.56 -20.45 3.21
C PRO A 326 -0.07 -20.24 3.50
N SER A 327 0.44 -19.03 3.29
CA SER A 327 1.84 -18.64 3.55
C SER A 327 2.06 -18.10 4.97
N TRP A 328 1.00 -18.03 5.78
CA TRP A 328 1.08 -17.57 7.15
C TRP A 328 1.89 -18.54 8.03
N LYS A 329 2.93 -18.01 8.69
CA LYS A 329 3.67 -18.68 9.77
C LYS A 329 3.47 -17.90 11.08
N PRO A 330 3.37 -18.58 12.24
CA PRO A 330 3.54 -17.91 13.52
C PRO A 330 4.94 -17.30 13.52
N SER A 331 5.08 -15.99 13.76
CA SER A 331 6.40 -15.41 14.04
C SER A 331 7.00 -16.20 15.20
N GLU A 332 8.15 -16.85 14.99
CA GLU A 332 8.84 -17.64 16.01
C GLU A 332 8.92 -16.85 17.32
N ARG A 333 8.25 -17.39 18.34
CA ARG A 333 8.35 -16.93 19.72
C ARG A 333 9.76 -17.21 20.22
N LEU A 334 10.66 -16.23 20.10
CA LEU A 334 11.78 -16.11 21.02
C LEU A 334 11.20 -15.92 22.44
N SER A 335 11.09 -17.03 23.17
CA SER A 335 10.86 -17.16 24.61
C SER A 335 9.60 -16.46 25.18
N SER A 336 8.58 -17.26 25.44
CA SER A 336 7.28 -16.90 26.02
C SER A 336 7.31 -16.44 27.49
N GLU A 337 8.45 -16.27 28.14
CA GLU A 337 8.52 -15.73 29.51
C GLU A 337 8.60 -14.20 29.57
N LYS A 338 9.06 -13.53 28.51
CA LYS A 338 9.09 -12.05 28.45
C LYS A 338 7.77 -11.42 27.96
N ALA A 339 6.91 -12.21 27.32
CA ALA A 339 5.64 -11.73 26.77
C ALA A 339 4.56 -11.53 27.86
N ALA A 340 4.54 -12.34 28.91
CA ALA A 340 3.62 -12.12 30.04
C ALA A 340 3.94 -10.82 30.81
N ALA A 341 5.20 -10.40 30.84
CA ALA A 341 5.62 -9.09 31.38
C ALA A 341 5.37 -7.92 30.39
N ALA A 342 5.21 -8.20 29.09
CA ALA A 342 4.99 -7.21 28.05
C ALA A 342 3.50 -6.94 27.76
N VAL A 343 2.58 -7.84 28.14
CA VAL A 343 1.14 -7.52 28.10
C VAL A 343 0.76 -6.48 29.17
N SER A 344 1.61 -6.28 30.19
CA SER A 344 1.54 -5.09 31.07
C SER A 344 2.23 -3.82 30.51
N SER A 345 2.86 -3.87 29.34
CA SER A 345 3.51 -2.70 28.75
C SER A 345 3.46 -2.72 27.21
N GLY A 346 2.53 -1.95 26.64
CA GLY A 346 2.50 -1.60 25.22
C GLY A 346 3.81 -0.97 24.72
N PRO A 347 3.91 -0.54 23.43
CA PRO A 347 5.16 -0.03 22.88
C PRO A 347 5.72 1.03 23.81
N LYS A 348 6.97 0.88 24.27
CA LYS A 348 7.56 1.79 25.24
C LYS A 348 7.38 3.21 24.67
N PRO A 349 6.65 4.11 25.37
CA PRO A 349 6.26 5.40 24.82
C PRO A 349 7.47 6.18 24.32
N LEU A 350 8.64 5.94 24.92
CA LEU A 350 9.92 6.52 24.52
C LEU A 350 10.36 6.20 23.07
N GLN A 351 10.14 5.00 22.53
CA GLN A 351 10.59 4.67 21.16
C GLN A 351 9.66 5.25 20.09
N THR A 352 8.34 5.21 20.32
CA THR A 352 7.37 5.89 19.46
C THR A 352 7.55 7.41 19.51
N VAL A 353 7.84 7.94 20.70
CA VAL A 353 8.21 9.36 20.88
C VAL A 353 9.54 9.66 20.18
N LEU A 354 10.56 8.81 20.30
CA LEU A 354 11.87 9.02 19.67
C LEU A 354 11.78 9.02 18.14
N LYS A 355 11.01 8.10 17.55
CA LYS A 355 10.73 8.06 16.10
C LYS A 355 9.94 9.29 15.64
N SER A 356 8.97 9.72 16.43
CA SER A 356 8.19 10.94 16.17
C SER A 356 9.07 12.19 16.28
N MET A 357 9.97 12.25 17.27
CA MET A 357 10.95 13.32 17.47
C MET A 357 11.98 13.35 16.34
N TYR A 358 12.40 12.19 15.84
CA TYR A 358 13.33 12.06 14.71
C TYR A 358 12.71 12.58 13.41
N ASN A 359 11.49 12.13 13.09
CA ASN A 359 10.75 12.62 11.92
C ASN A 359 10.42 14.12 12.03
N PHE A 360 10.07 14.58 13.24
CA PHE A 360 9.88 16.00 13.53
C PHE A 360 11.18 16.79 13.35
N GLY A 361 12.32 16.25 13.77
CA GLY A 361 13.65 16.83 13.58
C GLY A 361 14.02 16.97 12.10
N LEU A 362 13.84 15.91 11.31
CA LEU A 362 14.04 15.96 9.86
C LEU A 362 13.12 16.97 9.18
N GLY A 363 11.84 17.02 9.57
CA GLY A 363 10.88 18.02 9.09
C GLY A 363 11.28 19.45 9.47
N ALA A 364 11.80 19.67 10.67
CA ALA A 364 12.29 20.97 11.12
C ALA A 364 13.52 21.44 10.34
N ILE A 365 14.48 20.55 10.07
CA ILE A 365 15.68 20.85 9.28
C ILE A 365 15.30 21.16 7.83
N ALA A 366 14.43 20.35 7.23
CA ALA A 366 13.90 20.59 5.90
C ALA A 366 13.17 21.95 5.81
N GLY A 367 12.35 22.26 6.81
CA GLY A 367 11.66 23.56 6.91
C GLY A 367 12.61 24.74 7.06
N ALA A 368 13.70 24.56 7.82
CA ALA A 368 14.76 25.55 7.98
C ALA A 368 15.50 25.82 6.65
N PHE A 369 15.79 24.76 5.89
CA PHE A 369 16.41 24.87 4.56
C PHE A 369 15.50 25.64 3.59
N GLY A 370 14.23 25.24 3.49
CA GLY A 370 13.27 25.93 2.62
C GLY A 370 13.08 27.40 2.99
N ALA A 371 13.01 27.71 4.29
CA ALA A 371 12.96 29.10 4.78
C ALA A 371 14.21 29.91 4.42
N THR A 372 15.39 29.28 4.43
CA THR A 372 16.66 29.91 4.04
C THR A 372 16.66 30.24 2.54
N MET A 373 16.25 29.31 1.67
CA MET A 373 16.26 29.53 0.22
C MET A 373 15.40 30.72 -0.23
N VAL A 374 14.25 30.93 0.42
CA VAL A 374 13.36 32.06 0.09
C VAL A 374 13.61 33.32 0.91
N TYR A 375 14.54 33.28 1.86
CA TYR A 375 14.79 34.39 2.78
C TYR A 375 15.15 35.72 2.09
N PRO A 376 15.93 35.75 0.98
CA PRO A 376 16.18 36.99 0.26
C PRO A 376 14.91 37.71 -0.21
N ILE A 377 13.88 36.96 -0.62
CA ILE A 377 12.57 37.50 -1.03
C ILE A 377 11.86 38.13 0.18
N ASP A 378 11.98 37.49 1.34
CA ASP A 378 11.41 37.99 2.59
C ASP A 378 12.04 39.30 3.05
N LEU A 379 13.38 39.41 2.98
CA LEU A 379 14.07 40.65 3.33
C LEU A 379 13.66 41.81 2.41
N VAL A 380 13.62 41.57 1.10
CA VAL A 380 13.19 42.56 0.11
C VAL A 380 11.74 42.98 0.37
N LYS A 381 10.85 42.03 0.66
CA LYS A 381 9.46 42.30 1.04
C LYS A 381 9.39 43.21 2.26
N THR A 382 10.07 42.88 3.36
CA THR A 382 10.02 43.65 4.60
C THR A 382 10.49 45.09 4.41
N ARG A 383 11.56 45.30 3.63
CA ARG A 383 12.07 46.65 3.32
C ARG A 383 11.11 47.45 2.45
N MET A 384 10.54 46.82 1.42
CA MET A 384 9.51 47.44 0.58
C MET A 384 8.25 47.83 1.39
N GLN A 385 7.85 47.02 2.37
CA GLN A 385 6.73 47.32 3.27
C GLN A 385 7.04 48.44 4.27
N ASN A 386 8.29 48.47 4.77
CA ASN A 386 8.75 49.50 5.69
C ASN A 386 9.00 50.85 5.02
N GLN A 387 9.19 50.93 3.70
CA GLN A 387 9.44 52.18 2.99
C GLN A 387 8.27 53.18 3.19
N ARG A 388 8.53 54.20 4.01
CA ARG A 388 7.66 55.35 4.28
C ARG A 388 7.97 56.45 3.26
N VAL A 389 6.95 57.11 2.73
CA VAL A 389 7.14 58.24 1.80
C VAL A 389 6.68 59.51 2.52
N THR A 390 7.60 60.19 3.19
CA THR A 390 7.32 61.44 3.93
C THR A 390 7.56 62.70 3.11
N VAL A 391 8.36 62.63 2.03
CA VAL A 391 8.62 63.78 1.12
C VAL A 391 8.44 63.33 -0.33
N VAL A 392 7.74 64.15 -1.13
CA VAL A 392 7.50 63.91 -2.56
C VAL A 392 8.85 63.96 -3.31
N GLY A 393 9.45 62.80 -3.60
CA GLY A 393 10.68 62.70 -4.41
C GLY A 393 11.71 61.68 -3.92
N GLU A 394 11.76 61.37 -2.61
CA GLU A 394 12.74 60.42 -2.05
C GLU A 394 12.16 59.01 -1.87
N ARG A 395 11.97 58.27 -2.97
CA ARG A 395 11.71 56.82 -2.90
C ARG A 395 13.03 56.06 -2.79
N LEU A 396 13.31 55.48 -1.63
CA LEU A 396 14.54 54.70 -1.40
C LEU A 396 14.68 53.53 -2.40
N TYR A 397 13.58 52.84 -2.69
CA TYR A 397 13.47 51.77 -3.66
C TYR A 397 12.34 52.04 -4.65
N LEU A 398 12.61 51.82 -5.94
CA LEU A 398 11.61 51.92 -7.01
C LEU A 398 10.72 50.67 -7.07
N ASN A 399 11.35 49.49 -7.04
CA ASN A 399 10.73 48.17 -7.17
C ASN A 399 11.49 47.12 -6.34
N SER A 400 10.92 45.93 -6.14
CA SER A 400 11.56 44.83 -5.40
C SER A 400 12.94 44.42 -5.97
N ILE A 401 13.12 44.47 -7.30
CA ILE A 401 14.40 44.16 -7.95
C ILE A 401 15.45 45.25 -7.66
N ASP A 402 15.04 46.53 -7.65
CA ASP A 402 15.90 47.66 -7.30
C ASP A 402 16.33 47.59 -5.82
N CYS A 403 15.40 47.21 -4.93
CA CYS A 403 15.70 46.93 -3.53
C CYS A 403 16.76 45.83 -3.39
N ALA A 404 16.57 44.68 -4.05
CA ALA A 404 17.53 43.56 -4.00
C ALA A 404 18.93 43.97 -4.51
N LYS A 405 19.00 44.65 -5.67
CA LYS A 405 20.28 45.16 -6.23
C LYS A 405 20.98 46.11 -5.27
N LYS A 406 20.24 47.03 -4.65
CA LYS A 406 20.79 47.98 -3.67
C LYS A 406 21.22 47.29 -2.37
N VAL A 407 20.54 46.24 -1.92
CA VAL A 407 21.00 45.46 -0.75
C VAL A 407 22.33 44.77 -1.06
N ILE A 408 22.43 44.06 -2.19
CA ILE A 408 23.66 43.36 -2.58
C ILE A 408 24.83 44.35 -2.73
N LYS A 409 24.59 45.49 -3.40
CA LYS A 409 25.62 46.51 -3.63
C LYS A 409 26.13 47.16 -2.33
N ASN A 410 25.24 47.39 -1.35
CA ASN A 410 25.57 48.18 -0.15
C ASN A 410 25.89 47.33 1.08
N GLU A 411 25.34 46.12 1.19
CA GLU A 411 25.46 45.24 2.38
C GLU A 411 26.11 43.89 2.05
N GLY A 412 26.40 43.63 0.78
CA GLY A 412 26.92 42.35 0.31
C GLY A 412 25.84 41.26 0.27
N PHE A 413 26.24 40.09 -0.21
CA PHE A 413 25.35 38.94 -0.35
C PHE A 413 24.82 38.43 1.01
N THR A 414 25.64 38.49 2.06
CA THR A 414 25.24 38.11 3.43
C THR A 414 24.21 39.07 4.03
N GLY A 415 24.12 40.30 3.52
CA GLY A 415 23.08 41.27 3.90
C GLY A 415 21.66 40.78 3.62
N LEU A 416 21.47 39.95 2.58
CA LEU A 416 20.17 39.34 2.24
C LEU A 416 19.65 38.36 3.29
N TYR A 417 20.53 37.83 4.16
CA TYR A 417 20.19 36.84 5.19
C TYR A 417 20.10 37.42 6.60
N ARG A 418 20.11 38.75 6.73
CA ARG A 418 20.05 39.43 8.02
C ARG A 418 18.69 39.20 8.68
N GLY A 419 18.70 38.61 9.88
CA GLY A 419 17.48 38.24 10.63
C GLY A 419 17.01 36.79 10.40
N LEU A 420 17.76 35.98 9.64
CA LEU A 420 17.43 34.57 9.40
C LEU A 420 17.38 33.75 10.71
N GLY A 421 18.30 33.98 11.65
CA GLY A 421 18.37 33.24 12.91
C GLY A 421 17.04 33.18 13.68
N PRO A 422 16.43 34.33 14.05
CA PRO A 422 15.12 34.35 14.69
C PRO A 422 14.01 33.67 13.88
N GLN A 423 14.06 33.75 12.54
CA GLN A 423 13.11 33.04 11.67
C GLN A 423 13.26 31.53 11.81
N LEU A 424 14.48 30.99 11.79
CA LEU A 424 14.75 29.56 11.87
C LEU A 424 14.32 28.96 13.21
N VAL A 425 14.55 29.67 14.32
CA VAL A 425 14.09 29.27 15.66
C VAL A 425 12.56 29.15 15.72
N GLY A 426 11.85 29.98 14.96
CA GLY A 426 10.39 30.01 14.97
C GLY A 426 9.69 29.01 14.05
N VAL A 427 10.37 28.45 13.03
CA VAL A 427 9.70 27.66 11.98
C VAL A 427 8.98 26.43 12.54
N ALA A 428 9.67 25.61 13.33
CA ALA A 428 9.10 24.35 13.81
C ALA A 428 7.97 24.56 14.85
N PRO A 429 8.14 25.42 15.89
CA PRO A 429 7.05 25.72 16.82
C PRO A 429 5.83 26.36 16.14
N GLU A 430 6.05 27.29 15.19
CA GLU A 430 4.97 27.93 14.43
C GLU A 430 4.10 26.88 13.73
N LYS A 431 4.72 25.96 12.98
CA LYS A 431 3.98 24.92 12.24
C LYS A 431 3.32 23.90 13.15
N ALA A 432 4.01 23.47 14.21
CA ALA A 432 3.48 22.50 15.16
C ALA A 432 2.20 23.02 15.83
N ILE A 433 2.22 24.25 16.36
CA ILE A 433 1.04 24.84 17.01
C ILE A 433 -0.11 24.97 16.02
N LYS A 434 0.19 25.47 14.81
CA LYS A 434 -0.83 25.75 13.80
C LYS A 434 -1.55 24.49 13.32
N LEU A 435 -0.83 23.38 13.10
CA LEU A 435 -1.43 22.11 12.68
C LEU A 435 -2.21 21.47 13.83
N THR A 436 -1.60 21.34 15.01
CA THR A 436 -2.23 20.70 16.18
C THR A 436 -3.53 21.39 16.59
N VAL A 437 -3.55 22.74 16.66
CA VAL A 437 -4.77 23.48 17.02
C VAL A 437 -5.83 23.37 15.93
N ASN A 438 -5.43 23.33 14.64
CA ASN A 438 -6.39 23.17 13.55
C ASN A 438 -7.05 21.79 13.60
N ASP A 439 -6.27 20.73 13.85
CA ASP A 439 -6.73 19.36 13.92
C ASP A 439 -7.68 19.15 15.11
N ILE A 440 -7.33 19.65 16.31
CA ILE A 440 -8.19 19.56 17.50
C ILE A 440 -9.58 20.17 17.25
N ILE A 441 -9.64 21.36 16.65
CA ILE A 441 -10.93 22.05 16.44
C ILE A 441 -11.71 21.39 15.31
N ARG A 442 -11.05 20.92 14.25
CA ARG A 442 -11.69 20.15 13.18
C ARG A 442 -12.24 18.83 13.70
N ASP A 443 -11.51 18.14 14.58
CA ASP A 443 -11.93 16.90 15.22
C ASP A 443 -13.18 17.08 16.07
N TYR A 444 -13.21 18.15 16.87
CA TYR A 444 -14.39 18.52 17.66
C TYR A 444 -15.62 18.84 16.79
N ALA A 445 -15.40 19.40 15.60
CA ALA A 445 -16.48 19.81 14.69
C ALA A 445 -16.87 18.74 13.64
N LYS A 446 -16.34 17.51 13.74
CA LYS A 446 -16.71 16.38 12.86
C LYS A 446 -18.21 16.07 13.02
N GLY A 447 -18.94 15.99 11.90
CA GLY A 447 -20.37 15.69 11.86
C GLY A 447 -21.27 16.94 11.80
N THR A 448 -20.70 18.14 11.81
CA THR A 448 -21.45 19.41 11.65
C THR A 448 -21.70 19.79 10.18
N GLY A 449 -21.10 19.05 9.23
CA GLY A 449 -21.22 19.31 7.80
C GLY A 449 -22.60 18.99 7.19
N PRO A 450 -22.84 19.39 5.93
CA PRO A 450 -24.06 19.03 5.20
C PRO A 450 -24.25 17.50 5.20
N GLU A 451 -25.47 17.03 5.43
CA GLU A 451 -25.82 15.59 5.55
C GLU A 451 -25.11 14.84 6.69
N GLY A 452 -24.55 15.54 7.68
CA GLY A 452 -23.85 14.93 8.83
C GLY A 452 -22.47 14.37 8.48
N LYS A 453 -21.93 14.68 7.30
CA LYS A 453 -20.61 14.22 6.85
C LYS A 453 -19.60 15.37 6.85
N GLY A 454 -18.48 15.18 7.57
CA GLY A 454 -17.37 16.13 7.59
C GLY A 454 -17.57 17.34 8.50
N VAL A 455 -16.74 18.37 8.30
CA VAL A 455 -16.75 19.64 9.07
C VAL A 455 -17.42 20.72 8.21
N SER A 456 -18.33 21.51 8.78
CA SER A 456 -18.95 22.62 8.04
C SER A 456 -17.96 23.77 7.80
N LEU A 457 -18.17 24.51 6.71
CA LEU A 457 -17.30 25.63 6.32
C LEU A 457 -17.08 26.68 7.44
N PRO A 458 -18.10 27.11 8.22
CA PRO A 458 -17.88 28.01 9.35
C PRO A 458 -16.92 27.43 10.41
N TRP A 459 -17.05 26.14 10.72
CA TRP A 459 -16.16 25.45 11.64
C TRP A 459 -14.74 25.28 11.07
N GLU A 460 -14.59 25.11 9.76
CA GLU A 460 -13.27 25.11 9.13
C GLU A 460 -12.56 26.48 9.23
N ILE A 461 -13.32 27.56 9.03
CA ILE A 461 -12.84 28.94 9.16
C ILE A 461 -12.45 29.22 10.61
N VAL A 462 -13.27 28.81 11.59
CA VAL A 462 -12.98 28.95 13.02
C VAL A 462 -11.74 28.14 13.41
N ALA A 463 -11.62 26.89 12.93
CA ALA A 463 -10.44 26.06 13.18
C ALA A 463 -9.17 26.71 12.62
N GLY A 464 -9.24 27.29 11.41
CA GLY A 464 -8.12 27.99 10.80
C GLY A 464 -7.78 29.29 11.55
N GLY A 465 -8.80 30.09 11.89
CA GLY A 465 -8.65 31.35 12.61
C GLY A 465 -8.05 31.18 14.00
N THR A 466 -8.57 30.24 14.79
CA THR A 466 -8.07 29.95 16.14
C THR A 466 -6.63 29.42 16.12
N ALA A 467 -6.31 28.52 15.18
CA ALA A 467 -4.93 28.07 14.98
C ALA A 467 -3.98 29.24 14.64
N GLY A 468 -4.43 30.16 13.78
CA GLY A 468 -3.72 31.39 13.43
C GLY A 468 -3.56 32.36 14.61
N GLY A 469 -4.53 32.42 15.52
CA GLY A 469 -4.46 33.25 16.74
C GLY A 469 -3.50 32.67 17.78
N CYS A 470 -3.59 31.37 18.06
CA CYS A 470 -2.75 30.69 19.06
C CYS A 470 -1.26 30.77 18.72
N GLN A 471 -0.88 30.65 17.44
CA GLN A 471 0.54 30.75 17.04
C GLN A 471 1.15 32.14 17.33
N VAL A 472 0.35 33.23 17.30
CA VAL A 472 0.88 34.61 17.42
C VAL A 472 1.51 34.86 18.79
N ILE A 473 1.02 34.17 19.83
CA ILE A 473 1.58 34.25 21.18
C ILE A 473 3.08 33.89 21.16
N PHE A 474 3.44 32.87 20.38
CA PHE A 474 4.81 32.37 20.29
C PHE A 474 5.65 33.04 19.20
N THR A 475 5.03 33.40 18.07
CA THR A 475 5.77 33.95 16.93
C THR A 475 6.06 35.43 17.07
N ASN A 476 5.23 36.20 17.77
CA ASN A 476 5.36 37.66 17.82
C ASN A 476 6.72 38.15 18.38
N PRO A 477 7.27 37.58 19.48
CA PRO A 477 8.62 37.92 19.96
C PRO A 477 9.74 37.63 18.94
N LEU A 478 9.60 36.56 18.15
CA LEU A 478 10.59 36.21 17.13
C LEU A 478 10.47 37.13 15.91
N GLU A 479 9.25 37.48 15.52
CA GLU A 479 8.97 38.35 14.38
C GLU A 479 9.44 39.79 14.60
N ILE A 480 9.24 40.37 15.79
CA ILE A 480 9.70 41.73 16.07
C ILE A 480 11.24 41.82 16.04
N VAL A 481 11.94 40.81 16.56
CA VAL A 481 13.42 40.74 16.52
C VAL A 481 13.89 40.58 15.08
N LYS A 482 13.26 39.68 14.31
CA LYS A 482 13.54 39.47 12.88
C LYS A 482 13.38 40.77 12.09
N ILE A 483 12.25 41.45 12.20
CA ILE A 483 11.95 42.67 11.44
C ILE A 483 12.94 43.79 11.77
N ARG A 484 13.27 43.98 13.06
CA ARG A 484 14.27 44.97 13.47
C ARG A 484 15.66 44.68 12.91
N LEU A 485 16.07 43.41 12.86
CA LEU A 485 17.33 43.01 12.22
C LEU A 485 17.30 43.20 10.70
N GLN A 486 16.19 42.90 10.02
CA GLN A 486 16.04 43.06 8.57
C GLN A 486 16.14 44.54 8.12
N VAL A 487 15.60 45.46 8.93
CA VAL A 487 15.61 46.91 8.67
C VAL A 487 16.91 47.58 9.12
N GLN A 488 17.68 46.97 10.01
CA GLN A 488 18.92 47.53 10.54
C GLN A 488 20.00 47.82 9.48
N GLY A 489 20.00 47.06 8.36
CA GLY A 489 20.88 47.32 7.23
C GLY A 489 20.69 48.70 6.60
N GLU A 490 19.46 49.22 6.63
CA GLU A 490 19.12 50.57 6.16
C GLU A 490 19.62 51.66 7.12
N ILE A 491 19.60 51.39 8.44
CA ILE A 491 19.96 52.34 9.50
C ILE A 491 21.48 52.57 9.57
N ALA A 492 22.28 51.53 9.33
CA ALA A 492 23.74 51.60 9.39
C ALA A 492 24.36 52.55 8.34
N LYS A 493 23.63 52.87 7.27
CA LYS A 493 24.08 53.79 6.20
C LYS A 493 23.77 55.25 6.51
N ASN A 494 22.64 55.54 7.18
CA ASN A 494 22.20 56.92 7.45
C ASN A 494 22.80 57.51 8.75
N THR A 495 23.52 56.71 9.54
CA THR A 495 24.21 57.17 10.74
C THR A 495 25.53 56.41 10.90
N PRO A 496 26.65 56.91 10.34
CA PRO A 496 27.96 56.25 10.45
C PRO A 496 28.40 56.19 11.93
N GLY A 497 28.84 55.01 12.38
CA GLY A 497 29.35 54.78 13.74
C GLY A 497 28.43 54.04 14.71
N MET A 498 27.18 53.70 14.33
CA MET A 498 26.28 52.95 15.22
C MET A 498 26.61 51.44 15.25
N PRO A 499 26.88 50.84 16.43
CA PRO A 499 27.22 49.42 16.52
C PRO A 499 26.08 48.52 16.04
N ARG A 500 26.42 47.43 15.34
CA ARG A 500 25.47 46.42 14.89
C ARG A 500 24.80 45.76 16.10
N ARG A 501 23.58 46.17 16.40
CA ARG A 501 22.70 45.59 17.44
C ARG A 501 22.50 44.09 17.18
N SER A 502 22.84 43.29 18.18
CA SER A 502 22.55 41.84 18.22
C SER A 502 21.08 41.58 18.57
N ALA A 503 20.58 40.38 18.23
CA ALA A 503 19.26 39.90 18.65
C ALA A 503 19.07 40.01 20.18
N LEU A 504 20.09 39.63 20.97
CA LEU A 504 20.05 39.70 22.43
C LEU A 504 19.93 41.14 22.94
N TRP A 505 20.59 42.09 22.28
CA TRP A 505 20.48 43.50 22.61
C TRP A 505 19.07 44.03 22.36
N ILE A 506 18.43 43.61 21.26
CA ILE A 506 17.05 43.99 20.91
C ILE A 506 16.07 43.45 21.96
N VAL A 507 16.23 42.18 22.36
CA VAL A 507 15.41 41.55 23.40
C VAL A 507 15.57 42.28 24.74
N LYS A 508 16.81 42.54 25.16
CA LYS A 508 17.10 43.24 26.43
C LYS A 508 16.53 44.66 26.47
N ASN A 509 16.57 45.38 25.36
CA ASN A 509 16.10 46.77 25.29
C ASN A 509 14.59 46.92 25.12
N LEU A 510 13.93 45.95 24.48
CA LEU A 510 12.47 45.95 24.37
C LEU A 510 11.80 45.51 25.68
N GLY A 511 12.43 44.60 26.42
CA GLY A 511 11.79 43.92 27.54
C GLY A 511 10.62 43.03 27.10
N LEU A 512 10.02 42.30 28.04
CA LEU A 512 8.96 41.32 27.75
C LEU A 512 7.72 41.98 27.11
N LEU A 513 7.26 43.12 27.64
CA LEU A 513 6.10 43.83 27.09
C LEU A 513 6.38 44.46 25.71
N GLY A 514 7.61 44.93 25.48
CA GLY A 514 8.00 45.50 24.19
C GLY A 514 8.07 44.46 23.08
N LEU A 515 8.34 43.19 23.41
CA LEU A 515 8.31 42.08 22.45
C LEU A 515 6.90 41.77 21.93
N TYR A 516 5.85 42.17 22.65
CA TYR A 516 4.45 42.04 22.22
C TYR A 516 3.92 43.28 21.47
N LYS A 517 4.77 44.29 21.24
CA LYS A 517 4.39 45.47 20.45
C LYS A 517 4.02 45.05 19.02
N GLY A 518 2.84 45.45 18.58
CA GLY A 518 2.30 45.08 17.26
C GLY A 518 1.59 43.71 17.21
N ALA A 519 1.42 43.01 18.33
CA ALA A 519 0.71 41.73 18.37
C ALA A 519 -0.73 41.79 17.82
N SER A 520 -1.44 42.90 18.02
CA SER A 520 -2.78 43.10 17.44
C SER A 520 -2.76 43.14 15.91
N ALA A 521 -1.70 43.69 15.30
CA ALA A 521 -1.52 43.67 13.84
C ALA A 521 -1.12 42.28 13.33
N CYS A 522 -0.39 41.50 14.15
CA CYS A 522 -0.11 40.09 13.85
C CYS A 522 -1.37 39.23 13.88
N LEU A 523 -2.22 39.38 14.90
CA LEU A 523 -3.51 38.68 14.99
C LEU A 523 -4.40 39.03 13.79
N LEU A 524 -4.50 40.31 13.44
CA LEU A 524 -5.28 40.78 12.28
C LEU A 524 -4.78 40.20 10.95
N ARG A 525 -3.49 39.83 10.85
CA ARG A 525 -2.94 39.17 9.67
C ARG A 525 -3.14 37.65 9.72
N ASP A 526 -2.81 37.02 10.84
CA ASP A 526 -2.63 35.57 10.95
C ASP A 526 -3.94 34.81 11.11
N ILE A 527 -4.94 35.42 11.76
CA ILE A 527 -6.28 34.87 11.86
C ILE A 527 -6.92 34.79 10.46
N PRO A 528 -7.07 35.89 9.69
CA PRO A 528 -7.66 35.81 8.35
C PRO A 528 -6.81 34.98 7.38
N PHE A 529 -5.47 35.03 7.48
CA PHE A 529 -4.61 34.23 6.62
C PHE A 529 -4.89 32.74 6.80
N SER A 530 -4.99 32.28 8.04
CA SER A 530 -5.20 30.86 8.35
C SER A 530 -6.65 30.43 8.12
N ALA A 531 -7.61 31.31 8.39
CA ALA A 531 -9.02 31.11 8.12
C ALA A 531 -9.34 30.98 6.62
N ILE A 532 -8.53 31.59 5.74
CA ILE A 532 -8.64 31.40 4.28
C ILE A 532 -7.81 30.18 3.84
N TYR A 533 -6.56 30.08 4.30
CA TYR A 533 -5.61 29.06 3.85
C TYR A 533 -6.10 27.62 4.09
N PHE A 534 -6.56 27.31 5.31
CA PHE A 534 -6.91 25.93 5.67
C PHE A 534 -8.14 25.39 4.94
N PRO A 535 -9.28 26.12 4.86
CA PRO A 535 -10.41 25.67 4.07
C PRO A 535 -10.07 25.57 2.59
N THR A 536 -9.41 26.58 2.00
CA THR A 536 -9.02 26.52 0.59
C THR A 536 -8.08 25.34 0.31
N TYR A 537 -7.15 25.04 1.21
CA TYR A 537 -6.26 23.89 1.10
C TYR A 537 -7.03 22.55 1.20
N SER A 538 -7.92 22.43 2.18
CA SER A 538 -8.77 21.24 2.40
C SER A 538 -9.64 20.94 1.17
N HIS A 539 -10.37 21.95 0.69
CA HIS A 539 -11.24 21.84 -0.49
C HIS A 539 -10.47 21.64 -1.78
N MET A 540 -9.30 22.27 -1.96
CA MET A 540 -8.46 22.01 -3.13
C MET A 540 -7.99 20.56 -3.19
N LYS A 541 -7.61 19.98 -2.05
CA LYS A 541 -7.24 18.57 -1.98
C LYS A 541 -8.42 17.64 -2.27
N LYS A 542 -9.56 17.89 -1.62
CA LYS A 542 -10.76 17.04 -1.69
C LYS A 542 -11.52 17.19 -3.00
N ASP A 543 -11.89 18.40 -3.38
CA ASP A 543 -12.83 18.67 -4.48
C ASP A 543 -12.13 18.75 -5.84
N TRP A 544 -10.89 19.26 -5.90
CA TRP A 544 -10.17 19.44 -7.17
C TRP A 544 -9.29 18.24 -7.52
N PHE A 545 -8.52 17.73 -6.55
CA PHE A 545 -7.63 16.60 -6.80
C PHE A 545 -8.21 15.23 -6.38
N GLY A 546 -9.38 15.22 -5.74
CA GLY A 546 -10.12 14.01 -5.41
C GLY A 546 -9.51 13.22 -4.26
N GLU A 547 -8.92 13.89 -3.25
CA GLU A 547 -8.42 13.21 -2.05
C GLU A 547 -9.58 12.49 -1.35
N SER A 548 -9.47 11.17 -1.27
CA SER A 548 -10.44 10.28 -0.62
C SER A 548 -9.70 9.23 0.20
N GLU A 549 -10.40 8.46 1.01
CA GLU A 549 -9.81 7.34 1.76
C GLU A 549 -9.14 6.30 0.85
N THR A 550 -9.53 6.24 -0.43
CA THR A 550 -8.95 5.36 -1.46
C THR A 550 -7.87 6.01 -2.31
N LYS A 551 -7.78 7.35 -2.35
CA LYS A 551 -6.81 8.11 -3.17
C LYS A 551 -6.10 9.17 -2.33
N LYS A 552 -4.87 8.86 -1.91
CA LYS A 552 -3.95 9.85 -1.33
C LYS A 552 -3.27 10.65 -2.45
N LEU A 553 -3.13 11.96 -2.24
CA LEU A 553 -2.55 12.86 -3.22
C LEU A 553 -1.04 12.69 -3.34
N GLY A 554 -0.55 12.78 -4.58
CA GLY A 554 0.88 12.85 -4.85
C GLY A 554 1.47 14.15 -4.32
N VAL A 555 2.77 14.13 -4.04
CA VAL A 555 3.51 15.28 -3.49
C VAL A 555 3.35 16.55 -4.36
N ALA A 556 3.40 16.41 -5.69
CA ALA A 556 3.16 17.53 -6.62
C ALA A 556 1.75 18.13 -6.49
N GLN A 557 0.73 17.32 -6.26
CA GLN A 557 -0.65 17.77 -6.07
C GLN A 557 -0.83 18.49 -4.73
N LEU A 558 -0.15 18.02 -3.67
CA LEU A 558 -0.09 18.70 -2.37
C LEU A 558 0.62 20.06 -2.46
N LEU A 559 1.68 20.16 -3.27
CA LEU A 559 2.37 21.42 -3.52
C LEU A 559 1.51 22.41 -4.31
N ILE A 560 0.86 21.96 -5.39
CA ILE A 560 -0.01 22.81 -6.21
C ILE A 560 -1.21 23.29 -5.37
N SER A 561 -1.82 22.40 -4.59
CA SER A 561 -2.93 22.78 -3.70
C SER A 561 -2.49 23.78 -2.63
N GLY A 562 -1.32 23.57 -2.01
CA GLY A 562 -0.75 24.50 -1.03
C GLY A 562 -0.39 25.86 -1.63
N ALA A 563 0.14 25.88 -2.86
CA ALA A 563 0.46 27.10 -3.58
C ALA A 563 -0.82 27.89 -3.91
N ILE A 564 -1.82 27.25 -4.52
CA ILE A 564 -3.08 27.90 -4.91
C ILE A 564 -3.84 28.40 -3.67
N ALA A 565 -3.87 27.63 -2.57
CA ALA A 565 -4.49 28.07 -1.32
C ALA A 565 -3.74 29.26 -0.67
N GLY A 566 -2.43 29.33 -0.84
CA GLY A 566 -1.58 30.38 -0.29
C GLY A 566 -1.72 31.74 -0.97
N MET A 567 -1.95 31.79 -2.30
CA MET A 567 -1.99 33.05 -3.05
C MET A 567 -3.11 34.02 -2.60
N PRO A 568 -4.39 33.63 -2.53
CA PRO A 568 -5.46 34.53 -2.11
C PRO A 568 -5.32 34.91 -0.63
N ALA A 569 -4.97 33.96 0.24
CA ALA A 569 -4.72 34.22 1.65
C ALA A 569 -3.60 35.26 1.85
N ALA A 570 -2.48 35.11 1.12
CA ALA A 570 -1.35 36.04 1.18
C ALA A 570 -1.72 37.43 0.66
N TYR A 571 -2.42 37.51 -0.48
CA TYR A 571 -2.76 38.79 -1.09
C TYR A 571 -3.76 39.58 -0.25
N LEU A 572 -4.87 38.97 0.16
CA LEU A 572 -5.93 39.62 0.93
C LEU A 572 -5.47 40.11 2.31
N THR A 573 -4.48 39.45 2.90
CA THR A 573 -3.92 39.85 4.20
C THR A 573 -2.70 40.76 4.08
N THR A 574 -2.33 41.22 2.87
CA THR A 574 -1.18 42.13 2.65
C THR A 574 -1.34 43.48 3.36
N PRO A 575 -2.53 44.13 3.36
CA PRO A 575 -2.74 45.36 4.11
C PRO A 575 -2.38 45.25 5.60
N CYS A 576 -2.79 44.15 6.24
CA CYS A 576 -2.52 43.88 7.65
C CYS A 576 -1.02 43.66 7.91
N ASP A 577 -0.35 42.99 6.99
CA ASP A 577 1.09 42.73 7.04
C ASP A 577 1.91 44.02 6.88
N VAL A 578 1.48 44.97 6.03
CA VAL A 578 2.12 46.30 5.92
C VAL A 578 1.99 47.09 7.23
N ILE A 579 0.79 47.13 7.81
CA ILE A 579 0.54 47.84 9.08
C ILE A 579 1.41 47.25 10.20
N LYS A 580 1.45 45.91 10.28
CA LYS A 580 2.29 45.19 11.22
C LYS A 580 3.77 45.57 11.08
N THR A 581 4.31 45.47 9.87
CA THR A 581 5.73 45.76 9.61
C THR A 581 6.07 47.17 10.06
N ARG A 582 5.22 48.17 9.78
CA ARG A 582 5.44 49.56 10.17
C ARG A 582 5.32 49.82 11.68
N LEU A 583 4.48 49.07 12.39
CA LEU A 583 4.31 49.16 13.85
C LEU A 583 5.47 48.52 14.63
N GLN A 584 6.06 47.45 14.09
CA GLN A 584 7.13 46.69 14.73
C GLN A 584 8.53 47.27 14.48
N VAL A 585 8.68 48.06 13.41
CA VAL A 585 9.87 48.85 13.14
C VAL A 585 9.93 50.07 14.06
N GLU A 586 11.12 50.36 14.57
CA GLU A 586 11.41 51.57 15.33
C GLU A 586 11.39 52.79 14.38
N ALA A 587 10.57 53.80 14.69
CA ALA A 587 10.49 55.00 13.87
C ALA A 587 11.81 55.78 13.91
N ARG A 588 12.27 56.28 12.75
CA ARG A 588 13.50 57.10 12.68
C ARG A 588 13.25 58.51 13.22
N LYS A 589 14.34 59.23 13.57
CA LYS A 589 14.26 60.67 13.86
C LYS A 589 13.71 61.39 12.61
N GLY A 590 12.53 62.00 12.73
CA GLY A 590 11.84 62.69 11.62
C GLY A 590 10.73 61.87 10.94
N GLU A 591 10.52 60.60 11.30
CA GLU A 591 9.40 59.80 10.79
C GLU A 591 8.22 59.76 11.78
N THR A 592 7.01 59.60 11.27
CA THR A 592 5.80 59.44 12.08
C THR A 592 5.89 58.18 12.95
N SER A 593 5.70 58.38 14.26
CA SER A 593 5.59 57.29 15.23
C SER A 593 4.13 56.90 15.39
N TYR A 594 3.85 55.59 15.34
CA TYR A 594 2.50 55.08 15.40
C TYR A 594 2.12 54.70 16.84
N ARG A 595 1.01 55.26 17.32
CA ARG A 595 0.46 54.98 18.66
C ARG A 595 -0.26 53.63 18.74
N GLY A 596 -0.79 53.13 17.62
CA GLY A 596 -1.55 51.88 17.57
C GLY A 596 -1.99 51.53 16.15
N LEU A 597 -2.75 50.44 16.04
CA LEU A 597 -3.22 49.86 14.77
C LEU A 597 -4.04 50.84 13.92
N THR A 598 -5.06 51.44 14.51
CA THR A 598 -5.99 52.37 13.84
C THR A 598 -5.29 53.66 13.41
N HIS A 599 -4.43 54.20 14.28
CA HIS A 599 -3.60 55.36 13.96
C HIS A 599 -2.66 55.06 12.79
N CYS A 600 -2.02 53.88 12.78
CA CYS A 600 -1.15 53.47 11.68
C CYS A 600 -1.93 53.35 10.35
N ALA A 601 -3.07 52.66 10.36
CA ALA A 601 -3.91 52.53 9.17
C ALA A 601 -4.39 53.89 8.64
N SER A 602 -4.89 54.76 9.51
CA SER A 602 -5.35 56.09 9.10
C SER A 602 -4.22 56.95 8.55
N THR A 603 -3.04 56.92 9.15
CA THR A 603 -1.88 57.70 8.69
C THR A 603 -1.38 57.19 7.34
N ILE A 604 -1.27 55.87 7.13
CA ILE A 604 -0.87 55.30 5.82
C ILE A 604 -1.84 55.73 4.72
N TYR A 605 -3.14 55.68 5.00
CA TYR A 605 -4.16 56.07 4.03
C TYR A 605 -4.09 57.56 3.68
N LYS A 606 -3.89 58.44 4.68
CA LYS A 606 -3.81 59.89 4.48
C LYS A 606 -2.51 60.35 3.82
N GLU A 607 -1.37 59.76 4.17
CA GLU A 607 -0.05 60.20 3.70
C GLU A 607 0.41 59.52 2.41
N GLU A 608 0.08 58.25 2.19
CA GLU A 608 0.61 57.46 1.06
C GLU A 608 -0.47 56.86 0.14
N GLY A 609 -1.75 56.96 0.54
CA GLY A 609 -2.89 56.44 -0.21
C GLY A 609 -3.06 54.92 -0.17
N PHE A 610 -4.17 54.44 -0.75
CA PHE A 610 -4.59 53.03 -0.66
C PHE A 610 -3.59 52.02 -1.25
N LYS A 611 -2.84 52.39 -2.30
CA LYS A 611 -1.84 51.51 -2.93
C LYS A 611 -0.69 51.14 -1.97
N ALA A 612 -0.44 51.93 -0.93
CA ALA A 612 0.62 51.68 0.03
C ALA A 612 0.39 50.38 0.84
N PHE A 613 -0.87 50.00 1.08
CA PHE A 613 -1.23 48.77 1.80
C PHE A 613 -0.86 47.47 1.06
N PHE A 614 -0.59 47.54 -0.24
CA PHE A 614 -0.21 46.37 -1.05
C PHE A 614 1.27 46.36 -1.44
N LYS A 615 2.08 47.27 -0.89
CA LYS A 615 3.54 47.27 -1.08
C LYS A 615 4.12 45.92 -0.61
N GLY A 616 4.92 45.29 -1.47
CA GLY A 616 5.50 43.97 -1.21
C GLY A 616 4.54 42.78 -1.38
N GLY A 617 3.29 43.00 -1.83
CA GLY A 617 2.31 41.94 -2.11
C GLY A 617 2.80 40.86 -3.09
N PRO A 618 3.31 41.22 -4.28
CA PRO A 618 3.85 40.22 -5.23
C PRO A 618 5.03 39.42 -4.66
N ALA A 619 5.93 40.08 -3.92
CA ALA A 619 7.04 39.40 -3.25
C ALA A 619 6.54 38.40 -2.19
N ARG A 620 5.44 38.70 -1.51
CA ARG A 620 4.80 37.78 -0.55
C ARG A 620 4.21 36.54 -1.22
N ILE A 621 3.54 36.69 -2.37
CA ILE A 621 3.01 35.57 -3.14
C ILE A 621 4.16 34.71 -3.66
N LEU A 622 5.15 35.35 -4.29
CA LEU A 622 6.31 34.68 -4.88
C LEU A 622 7.17 33.95 -3.85
N ARG A 623 7.17 34.38 -2.59
CA ARG A 623 7.85 33.68 -1.49
C ARG A 623 7.20 32.33 -1.18
N SER A 624 5.87 32.24 -1.25
CA SER A 624 5.12 31.13 -0.66
C SER A 624 5.32 29.82 -1.43
N SER A 625 5.20 29.82 -2.76
CA SER A 625 5.29 28.59 -3.56
C SER A 625 6.69 27.95 -3.59
N PRO A 626 7.79 28.70 -3.80
CA PRO A 626 9.14 28.12 -3.82
C PRO A 626 9.57 27.58 -2.45
N GLN A 627 9.12 28.21 -1.36
CA GLN A 627 9.47 27.76 0.00
C GLN A 627 9.03 26.32 0.25
N PHE A 628 7.82 25.96 -0.20
CA PHE A 628 7.31 24.60 -0.09
C PHE A 628 8.10 23.62 -0.96
N GLY A 629 8.43 24.00 -2.21
CA GLY A 629 9.24 23.17 -3.10
C GLY A 629 10.63 22.86 -2.53
N PHE A 630 11.35 23.87 -2.03
CA PHE A 630 12.68 23.66 -1.43
C PHE A 630 12.63 22.89 -0.11
N THR A 631 11.61 23.11 0.72
CA THR A 631 11.41 22.35 1.97
C THR A 631 11.26 20.87 1.67
N LEU A 632 10.43 20.54 0.68
CA LEU A 632 10.17 19.16 0.29
C LEU A 632 11.39 18.48 -0.32
N ALA A 633 12.07 19.15 -1.26
CA ALA A 633 13.29 18.60 -1.87
C ALA A 633 14.35 18.31 -0.79
N ALA A 634 14.48 19.20 0.20
CA ALA A 634 15.35 18.96 1.34
C ALA A 634 14.88 17.81 2.22
N TYR A 635 13.58 17.69 2.48
CA TYR A 635 13.02 16.58 3.26
C TYR A 635 13.29 15.22 2.60
N GLU A 636 13.09 15.10 1.29
CA GLU A 636 13.36 13.88 0.53
C GLU A 636 14.85 13.52 0.53
N VAL A 637 15.72 14.51 0.34
CA VAL A 637 17.18 14.30 0.40
C VAL A 637 17.63 13.90 1.81
N LEU A 638 17.10 14.53 2.86
CA LEU A 638 17.44 14.23 4.25
C LEU A 638 16.97 12.83 4.66
N GLN A 639 15.79 12.40 4.20
CA GLN A 639 15.31 11.03 4.43
C GLN A 639 16.19 9.99 3.73
N ASN A 640 16.77 10.32 2.57
CA ASN A 640 17.66 9.41 1.85
C ASN A 640 19.07 9.36 2.46
N ILE A 641 19.57 10.46 3.04
CA ILE A 641 20.94 10.55 3.58
C ILE A 641 21.03 10.13 5.04
N ALA A 642 20.01 10.42 5.84
CA ALA A 642 19.95 10.07 7.25
C ALA A 642 18.71 9.21 7.53
N PRO A 643 18.76 7.90 7.23
CA PRO A 643 17.79 6.94 7.75
C PRO A 643 18.06 6.68 9.25
N PHE A 644 17.01 6.40 10.02
CA PHE A 644 17.10 6.12 11.45
C PHE A 644 17.94 4.85 11.69
N PRO A 645 18.95 4.86 12.58
CA PRO A 645 19.82 3.71 12.81
C PRO A 645 19.13 2.66 13.69
N GLU A 646 18.66 1.57 13.08
CA GLU A 646 18.34 0.31 13.75
C GLU A 646 19.41 -0.74 13.38
N HIS A 647 19.97 -1.41 14.39
CA HIS A 647 20.92 -2.52 14.25
C HIS A 647 20.21 -3.69 13.54
N ASP A 648 20.84 -4.22 12.48
CA ASP A 648 20.49 -5.45 11.75
C ASP A 648 19.00 -5.70 11.52
N ALA A 649 18.36 -4.68 10.94
CA ALA A 649 17.13 -4.81 10.19
C ALA A 649 17.31 -4.07 8.85
N ASP A 650 18.23 -4.57 8.03
CA ASP A 650 18.22 -4.29 6.60
C ASP A 650 16.95 -4.92 5.99
N ASP A 651 15.83 -4.23 6.17
CA ASP A 651 14.71 -4.13 5.21
C ASP A 651 13.63 -3.09 5.59
N LEU A 652 13.88 -2.14 6.51
CA LEU A 652 12.82 -1.25 7.04
C LEU A 652 12.87 0.23 6.65
N SER A 653 13.90 0.71 5.95
CA SER A 653 13.99 2.11 5.50
C SER A 653 13.43 2.35 4.08
N GLY A 654 13.23 1.29 3.29
CA GLY A 654 12.43 1.31 2.05
C GLY A 654 10.90 1.27 2.28
N LEU A 655 10.46 1.04 3.52
CA LEU A 655 9.06 0.77 3.86
C LEU A 655 8.24 2.01 4.25
N ASN A 656 8.85 3.18 4.49
CA ASN A 656 8.10 4.37 4.91
C ASN A 656 7.61 5.26 3.75
N LYS A 657 8.11 5.06 2.52
CA LYS A 657 7.41 5.51 1.29
C LYS A 657 6.23 4.60 0.91
N LYS A 658 6.04 3.49 1.64
CA LYS A 658 4.92 2.54 1.52
C LYS A 658 4.02 2.51 2.76
N ALA A 659 4.01 3.54 3.62
CA ALA A 659 2.99 3.70 4.67
C ALA A 659 1.59 4.11 4.12
N GLY A 660 1.35 3.87 2.83
CA GLY A 660 0.04 3.79 2.19
C GLY A 660 -0.31 2.38 1.68
N ARG A 661 0.51 1.37 1.95
CA ARG A 661 0.21 -0.04 1.70
C ARG A 661 0.51 -0.79 3.00
N LEU A 662 -0.55 -1.19 3.70
CA LEU A 662 -0.46 -2.19 4.76
C LEU A 662 0.45 -3.32 4.28
N HIS A 663 1.37 -3.76 5.13
CA HIS A 663 2.13 -4.97 4.90
C HIS A 663 1.15 -6.11 4.65
N ALA A 664 1.43 -6.79 3.54
CA ALA A 664 0.72 -7.92 3.05
C ALA A 664 0.82 -9.08 4.07
N THR A 665 -0.28 -9.33 4.78
CA THR A 665 -0.94 -10.64 4.64
C THR A 665 -1.09 -10.92 3.14
N GLY A 666 -0.98 -12.13 2.60
CA GLY A 666 -0.92 -12.50 1.17
C GLY A 666 -2.00 -11.96 0.22
N LEU A 667 -2.11 -10.64 0.15
CA LEU A 667 -3.38 -9.92 0.06
C LEU A 667 -3.15 -8.47 -0.43
N GLY A 668 -1.99 -8.23 -1.05
CA GLY A 668 -1.86 -7.20 -2.08
C GLY A 668 -2.29 -7.81 -3.41
N ASP A 669 -2.59 -6.98 -4.41
CA ASP A 669 -2.62 -7.44 -5.81
C ASP A 669 -1.42 -8.36 -6.04
N PHE A 670 -1.65 -9.62 -6.41
CA PHE A 670 -0.62 -10.52 -6.89
C PHE A 670 -0.11 -10.01 -8.24
N SER A 671 0.56 -8.86 -8.25
CA SER A 671 1.35 -8.34 -9.36
C SER A 671 2.74 -8.98 -9.36
N GLY A 672 2.82 -10.28 -9.07
CA GLY A 672 4.01 -11.07 -9.36
C GLY A 672 4.09 -11.31 -10.86
N ASP A 673 5.25 -11.70 -11.38
CA ASP A 673 5.35 -12.18 -12.76
C ASP A 673 4.31 -13.29 -12.98
N MET A 674 3.33 -12.98 -13.83
CA MET A 674 2.17 -13.83 -14.15
C MET A 674 2.54 -15.30 -14.41
N PRO A 675 3.67 -15.64 -15.10
CA PRO A 675 4.04 -17.02 -15.41
C PRO A 675 4.22 -17.93 -14.18
N TRP A 676 4.86 -17.43 -13.12
CA TRP A 676 5.11 -18.23 -11.91
C TRP A 676 3.80 -18.54 -11.16
N VAL A 677 2.94 -17.54 -11.00
CA VAL A 677 1.65 -17.69 -10.29
C VAL A 677 0.80 -18.74 -10.99
N ARG A 678 0.77 -18.71 -12.33
CA ARG A 678 0.04 -19.67 -13.17
C ARG A 678 0.62 -21.08 -13.07
N SER A 679 1.94 -21.22 -13.11
CA SER A 679 2.62 -22.51 -12.92
C SER A 679 2.29 -23.13 -11.55
N ARG A 680 2.32 -22.31 -10.49
CA ARG A 680 1.92 -22.73 -9.13
C ARG A 680 0.46 -23.15 -9.07
N ASN A 681 -0.44 -22.37 -9.67
CA ASN A 681 -1.87 -22.66 -9.63
C ASN A 681 -2.22 -23.94 -10.42
N ALA A 682 -1.58 -24.16 -11.57
CA ALA A 682 -1.70 -25.41 -12.33
C ALA A 682 -1.30 -26.62 -11.47
N LEU A 683 -0.16 -26.51 -10.77
CA LEU A 683 0.31 -27.56 -9.88
C LEU A 683 -0.63 -27.79 -8.69
N LYS A 684 -1.26 -26.74 -8.14
CA LYS A 684 -2.29 -26.90 -7.08
C LYS A 684 -3.48 -27.73 -7.53
N ILE A 685 -3.91 -27.60 -8.79
CA ILE A 685 -5.01 -28.41 -9.37
C ILE A 685 -4.54 -29.86 -9.55
N ILE A 686 -3.32 -30.09 -10.03
CA ILE A 686 -2.77 -31.44 -10.18
C ILE A 686 -2.65 -32.15 -8.82
N LEU A 687 -2.18 -31.42 -7.79
CA LEU A 687 -2.06 -31.94 -6.42
C LEU A 687 -3.40 -32.25 -5.74
N ASP A 688 -4.53 -31.78 -6.30
CA ASP A 688 -5.86 -32.21 -5.84
C ASP A 688 -6.17 -33.67 -6.20
N LEU A 689 -5.42 -34.29 -7.11
CA LEU A 689 -5.50 -35.72 -7.41
C LEU A 689 -4.77 -36.55 -6.36
N ASP A 690 -3.54 -36.17 -6.03
CA ASP A 690 -2.72 -36.72 -4.95
C ASP A 690 -1.55 -35.77 -4.62
N GLN A 691 -1.09 -35.75 -3.36
CA GLN A 691 -0.03 -34.84 -2.95
C GLN A 691 1.36 -35.23 -3.46
N ASN A 692 1.53 -36.46 -3.93
CA ASN A 692 2.81 -36.96 -4.43
C ASN A 692 3.05 -36.70 -5.91
N PHE A 693 2.12 -36.08 -6.64
CA PHE A 693 2.39 -35.68 -8.03
C PHE A 693 3.65 -34.82 -8.13
N GLY A 694 4.55 -35.21 -9.04
CA GLY A 694 5.82 -34.54 -9.29
C GLY A 694 6.92 -34.78 -8.24
N ARG A 695 6.70 -35.57 -7.18
CA ARG A 695 7.81 -35.92 -6.27
C ARG A 695 8.73 -36.95 -6.92
N SER A 696 10.04 -36.69 -6.90
CA SER A 696 11.00 -37.68 -7.36
C SER A 696 10.94 -38.94 -6.50
N LYS A 697 10.80 -40.10 -7.14
CA LYS A 697 10.87 -41.41 -6.47
C LYS A 697 12.31 -41.86 -6.20
N VAL A 698 13.28 -41.24 -6.87
CA VAL A 698 14.71 -41.49 -6.73
C VAL A 698 15.32 -40.31 -5.98
N LYS A 699 16.04 -40.56 -4.88
CA LYS A 699 16.76 -39.49 -4.18
C LYS A 699 17.74 -38.85 -5.17
N PRO A 700 17.68 -37.53 -5.43
CA PRO A 700 18.66 -36.86 -6.27
C PRO A 700 20.09 -37.14 -5.80
N THR A 701 21.07 -37.01 -6.69
CA THR A 701 22.48 -37.11 -6.35
C THR A 701 22.88 -35.91 -5.46
N GLU A 702 23.91 -36.03 -4.62
CA GLU A 702 24.26 -34.97 -3.65
C GLU A 702 24.55 -33.60 -4.30
N GLU A 703 25.06 -33.61 -5.53
CA GLU A 703 25.31 -32.40 -6.34
C GLU A 703 24.02 -31.79 -6.92
N GLU A 704 23.07 -32.63 -7.34
CA GLU A 704 21.74 -32.19 -7.80
C GLU A 704 20.93 -31.63 -6.63
N TRP A 705 21.03 -32.26 -5.45
CA TRP A 705 20.46 -31.74 -4.19
C TRP A 705 21.02 -30.36 -3.82
N LYS A 706 22.32 -30.12 -4.00
CA LYS A 706 22.96 -28.84 -3.69
C LYS A 706 22.51 -27.72 -4.64
N ARG A 707 22.30 -28.03 -5.93
CA ARG A 707 21.75 -27.06 -6.90
C ARG A 707 20.28 -26.74 -6.61
N ILE A 708 19.46 -27.75 -6.31
CA ILE A 708 18.04 -27.57 -5.98
C ILE A 708 17.84 -26.80 -4.67
N ARG A 709 18.72 -27.01 -3.66
CA ARG A 709 18.65 -26.33 -2.35
C ARG A 709 19.23 -24.93 -2.29
N GLY A 710 19.95 -24.45 -3.32
CA GLY A 710 20.48 -23.08 -3.37
C GLY A 710 21.10 -22.59 -2.05
N LEU A 711 22.32 -23.04 -1.73
CA LEU A 711 23.14 -22.57 -0.58
C LEU A 711 22.44 -22.65 0.79
N GLY A 712 22.63 -23.78 1.48
CA GLY A 712 22.38 -23.90 2.92
C GLY A 712 23.51 -24.65 3.61
N GLY A 713 24.52 -23.92 4.05
CA GLY A 713 25.53 -24.38 5.00
C GLY A 713 25.55 -23.45 6.20
N ILE A 714 24.86 -23.90 7.27
CA ILE A 714 24.82 -23.38 8.66
C ILE A 714 24.24 -21.98 8.83
#